data_AF-A0A956KZP4-F1
#
_entry.id   AF-A0A956KZP4-F1
#
_cell.length_a   1.000
_cell.length_b   1.000
_cell.length_c   1.000
_cell.angle_alpha   90.00
_cell.angle_beta   90.00
_cell.angle_gamma   90.00
#
_symmetry.space_group_name_H-M   'P 1'
#
loop_
_entity.id
_entity.type
_entity.pdbx_description
1 polymer ?
#
loop_
_entity_poly.entity_id
_entity_poly.type
_entity_poly.pdbx_seq_one_letter_code
_entity_poly.pdbx_strand_id
1 'polypeptide(L)'
;RRACARAHPEGEAALTVLPHATVRGLADALEAAERAGRPFAVLHLLCHGGRRGQTFGLVLDGDDRPVTVAADTWRAVLGPRAGGLRLVVLAACDGGNAGEPGNHLGSVAQAIHAVGLEAVVASRFPLSRGGSITLAQALYEGLLGEHRSLEQALLGARARLALDPTHLDWAAVQLYVRAADGDDTRPFVFRPYRGLLAFEAAQSSFFFGREAERAEALSDLDALVQAGRPRLLVVAGASGTGKSSLVRSGVVPDILATREGAWEQVTLRPGSDPLGNLEAALAQRRDPARPLLLVVDQFEEVFTHTDDREARAGFARRLWALAGEDTGIHCILGLRVDFLGRCGELRLDDEGTRLDAVAYDEAHRIFVAQLAAPQLRAAIARPAALAGLRLQEGLAERIVAEVGLEPGALPLMQYTLDLMWQARRGRELGAHVYDDLGGIVGALERRADALLEGLSDQELPHARRMLTQLVGLGDDDTGDTRRRVPVEQLWPLDPGEREVAEGVLRCFVDERLVVLDDRTQGGATVEIAHEALIRGWDRLREWLHDERERRIGRYIVLELVRSGRREEQYLAYDPELDRRVTIKLLRIGRRGAEERARLRDQARALVRLSHPNVRAVHDVGVAKGHVYLAMERVEGTTLRAWREQQTRSWSEVVRLFVPLAAGLAAAHDLGLVHRAFSPDAVLLEGGTIPRVIDFALDRRAGPTDVGRSAGTIAARFRARQSGPAPEAVASKDAQLAVTMTESTVMVESAYVSPEQLRGLAVGPKSDQFAFCVSLYEMLYGEHPFGGGSLTAFVSSLASKTGASRRGTIPERLRKVLLRGLAADPAERWPSMEALRAELER
;
A
#
# COMPACT_ATOMS: atom_id res chain seq x y z
N ARG A 1 2.56 -21.75 -35.70
CA ARG A 1 2.46 -22.14 -34.27
C ARG A 1 3.83 -22.22 -33.60
N ARG A 2 4.65 -23.26 -33.82
CA ARG A 2 5.98 -23.39 -33.17
C ARG A 2 6.89 -22.17 -33.34
N ALA A 3 6.90 -21.56 -34.55
CA ALA A 3 7.64 -20.32 -34.80
C ALA A 3 7.19 -19.17 -33.89
N CYS A 4 5.89 -18.90 -33.83
CA CYS A 4 5.31 -17.88 -32.95
C CYS A 4 5.56 -18.17 -31.46
N ALA A 5 5.45 -19.43 -31.04
CA ALA A 5 5.69 -19.85 -29.65
C ALA A 5 7.16 -19.66 -29.21
N ARG A 6 8.11 -19.89 -30.12
CA ARG A 6 9.54 -19.62 -29.87
C ARG A 6 9.85 -18.12 -29.88
N ALA A 7 9.20 -17.38 -30.78
CA ALA A 7 9.45 -15.96 -30.97
C ALA A 7 8.77 -15.08 -29.91
N HIS A 8 7.68 -15.54 -29.31
CA HIS A 8 6.96 -14.82 -28.27
C HIS A 8 6.30 -15.80 -27.28
N PRO A 9 6.50 -15.65 -25.95
CA PRO A 9 5.97 -16.57 -24.94
C PRO A 9 4.45 -16.79 -25.01
N GLU A 10 3.70 -15.74 -25.34
CA GLU A 10 2.23 -15.80 -25.50
C GLU A 10 1.79 -16.04 -26.96
N GLY A 11 2.74 -16.20 -27.89
CA GLY A 11 2.49 -16.26 -29.33
C GLY A 11 1.69 -17.49 -29.78
N GLU A 12 1.62 -18.54 -28.95
CA GLU A 12 0.76 -19.70 -29.22
C GLU A 12 -0.72 -19.42 -28.88
N ALA A 13 -0.99 -18.78 -27.75
CA ALA A 13 -2.35 -18.42 -27.33
C ALA A 13 -2.97 -17.34 -28.23
N ALA A 14 -2.14 -16.48 -28.82
CA ALA A 14 -2.57 -15.43 -29.75
C ALA A 14 -2.80 -15.93 -31.21
N LEU A 15 -2.56 -17.21 -31.51
CA LEU A 15 -2.66 -17.76 -32.87
C LEU A 15 -3.93 -18.58 -33.09
N THR A 16 -4.83 -18.10 -33.94
CA THR A 16 -5.94 -18.90 -34.48
C THR A 16 -5.48 -19.67 -35.73
N VAL A 17 -5.70 -20.98 -35.74
CA VAL A 17 -5.40 -21.84 -36.91
C VAL A 17 -6.69 -22.44 -37.43
N LEU A 18 -6.99 -22.19 -38.71
CA LEU A 18 -8.11 -22.79 -39.42
C LEU A 18 -7.57 -23.91 -40.33
N PRO A 19 -7.58 -25.19 -39.89
CA PRO A 19 -7.25 -26.29 -40.78
C PRO A 19 -8.32 -26.41 -41.86
N HIS A 20 -7.91 -26.78 -43.08
CA HIS A 20 -8.83 -26.99 -44.20
C HIS A 20 -9.77 -25.80 -44.48
N ALA A 21 -9.22 -24.58 -44.46
CA ALA A 21 -10.02 -23.37 -44.49
C ALA A 21 -10.79 -23.21 -45.81
N THR A 22 -12.10 -23.00 -45.70
CA THR A 22 -12.96 -22.58 -46.81
C THR A 22 -13.07 -21.04 -46.83
N VAL A 23 -13.50 -20.45 -47.95
CA VAL A 23 -13.74 -18.99 -48.05
C VAL A 23 -14.73 -18.52 -46.99
N ARG A 24 -15.81 -19.28 -46.80
CA ARG A 24 -16.85 -18.98 -45.80
C ARG A 24 -16.31 -19.12 -44.39
N GLY A 25 -15.60 -20.21 -44.09
CA GLY A 25 -15.02 -20.43 -42.77
C GLY A 25 -14.01 -19.35 -42.37
N LEU A 26 -13.22 -18.85 -43.33
CA LEU A 26 -12.34 -17.70 -43.11
C LEU A 26 -13.14 -16.43 -42.80
N ALA A 27 -14.18 -16.12 -43.58
CA ALA A 27 -15.04 -14.96 -43.33
C ALA A 27 -15.70 -15.03 -41.95
N ASP A 28 -16.29 -16.17 -41.59
CA ASP A 28 -16.94 -16.40 -40.29
C ASP A 28 -15.95 -16.23 -39.12
N ALA A 29 -14.72 -16.72 -39.27
CA ALA A 29 -13.69 -16.59 -38.25
C ALA A 29 -13.22 -15.14 -38.06
N LEU A 30 -13.06 -14.39 -39.15
CA LEU A 30 -12.74 -12.97 -39.07
C LEU A 30 -13.87 -12.18 -38.42
N GLU A 31 -15.14 -12.46 -38.78
CA GLU A 31 -16.31 -11.84 -38.15
C GLU A 31 -16.45 -12.16 -36.67
N ALA A 32 -16.18 -13.42 -36.28
CA ALA A 32 -16.20 -13.81 -34.89
C ALA A 32 -15.08 -13.15 -34.08
N ALA A 33 -13.93 -12.87 -34.69
CA ALA A 33 -12.85 -12.12 -34.07
C ALA A 33 -13.23 -10.65 -33.88
N GLU A 34 -13.79 -10.00 -34.91
CA GLU A 34 -14.28 -8.61 -34.84
C GLU A 34 -15.37 -8.44 -33.78
N ARG A 35 -16.39 -9.32 -33.77
CA ARG A 35 -17.47 -9.29 -32.76
C ARG A 35 -16.96 -9.51 -31.33
N ALA A 36 -15.87 -10.26 -31.17
CA ALA A 36 -15.24 -10.49 -29.89
C ALA A 36 -14.22 -9.40 -29.50
N GLY A 37 -14.05 -8.35 -30.33
CA GLY A 37 -13.06 -7.29 -30.08
C GLY A 37 -11.62 -7.78 -30.10
N ARG A 38 -11.32 -8.88 -30.81
CA ARG A 38 -9.98 -9.47 -30.90
C ARG A 38 -9.26 -8.94 -32.16
N PRO A 39 -8.34 -7.98 -32.04
CA PRO A 39 -7.65 -7.42 -33.20
C PRO A 39 -6.73 -8.48 -33.86
N PHE A 40 -6.75 -8.56 -35.18
CA PHE A 40 -5.88 -9.45 -35.97
C PHE A 40 -5.01 -8.61 -36.91
N ALA A 41 -3.70 -8.60 -36.69
CA ALA A 41 -2.78 -7.82 -37.52
C ALA A 41 -2.27 -8.57 -38.76
N VAL A 42 -2.26 -9.92 -38.72
CA VAL A 42 -1.62 -10.76 -39.74
C VAL A 42 -2.51 -11.92 -40.15
N LEU A 43 -2.66 -12.13 -41.46
CA LEU A 43 -3.29 -13.31 -42.04
C LEU A 43 -2.24 -14.10 -42.83
N HIS A 44 -1.93 -15.32 -42.39
CA HIS A 44 -1.02 -16.23 -43.10
C HIS A 44 -1.82 -17.32 -43.80
N LEU A 45 -1.82 -17.31 -45.12
CA LEU A 45 -2.51 -18.28 -45.96
C LEU A 45 -1.50 -19.28 -46.51
N LEU A 46 -1.61 -20.52 -46.04
CA LEU A 46 -0.90 -21.67 -46.60
C LEU A 46 -1.88 -22.44 -47.48
N CYS A 47 -1.60 -22.50 -48.78
CA CYS A 47 -2.52 -23.05 -49.77
C CYS A 47 -1.78 -23.56 -51.01
N HIS A 48 -2.53 -23.97 -52.03
CA HIS A 48 -1.98 -24.25 -53.36
C HIS A 48 -2.45 -23.17 -54.34
N GLY A 49 -1.65 -22.82 -55.34
CA GLY A 49 -2.13 -21.99 -56.44
C GLY A 49 -2.94 -22.82 -57.43
N GLY A 50 -3.89 -22.21 -58.15
CA GLY A 50 -4.68 -22.90 -59.17
C GLY A 50 -5.19 -21.98 -60.28
N ARG A 51 -5.52 -22.55 -61.43
CA ARG A 51 -6.05 -21.81 -62.59
C ARG A 51 -7.58 -21.75 -62.53
N ARG A 52 -8.16 -20.60 -62.89
CA ARG A 52 -9.61 -20.39 -63.04
C ARG A 52 -9.86 -19.58 -64.32
N GLY A 53 -10.29 -20.26 -65.38
CA GLY A 53 -10.40 -19.66 -66.71
C GLY A 53 -9.03 -19.15 -67.20
N GLN A 54 -8.95 -17.87 -67.59
CA GLN A 54 -7.69 -17.21 -67.97
C GLN A 54 -6.91 -16.62 -66.78
N THR A 55 -7.46 -16.67 -65.56
CA THR A 55 -6.88 -16.06 -64.36
C THR A 55 -6.32 -17.11 -63.39
N PHE A 56 -5.45 -16.67 -62.48
CA PHE A 56 -4.89 -17.50 -61.41
C PHE A 56 -5.51 -17.13 -60.07
N GLY A 57 -5.67 -18.11 -59.17
CA GLY A 57 -6.31 -17.98 -57.87
C GLY A 57 -5.67 -18.88 -56.81
N LEU A 58 -6.18 -18.80 -55.59
CA LEU A 58 -5.78 -19.65 -54.47
C LEU A 58 -6.76 -20.82 -54.34
N VAL A 59 -6.25 -22.04 -54.27
CA VAL A 59 -7.06 -23.25 -54.05
C VAL A 59 -7.26 -23.41 -52.55
N LEU A 60 -8.52 -23.33 -52.13
CA LEU A 60 -8.99 -23.58 -50.77
C LEU A 60 -9.91 -24.80 -50.75
N ASP A 61 -10.20 -25.31 -49.56
CA ASP A 61 -11.22 -26.34 -49.41
C ASP A 61 -12.61 -25.75 -49.71
N GLY A 62 -13.48 -26.58 -50.30
CA GLY A 62 -14.90 -26.28 -50.52
C GLY A 62 -15.75 -27.41 -49.98
N ASP A 63 -17.06 -27.20 -49.93
CA ASP A 63 -18.00 -28.11 -49.26
C ASP A 63 -17.89 -29.58 -49.74
N ASP A 64 -17.64 -29.79 -51.05
CA ASP A 64 -17.46 -31.14 -51.64
C ASP A 64 -16.11 -31.35 -52.35
N ARG A 65 -15.42 -30.27 -52.75
CA ARG A 65 -14.15 -30.33 -53.53
C ARG A 65 -13.33 -29.05 -53.38
N PRO A 66 -12.01 -29.08 -53.64
CA PRO A 66 -11.19 -27.88 -53.65
C PRO A 66 -11.70 -26.84 -54.66
N VAL A 67 -11.69 -25.57 -54.28
CA VAL A 67 -12.21 -24.45 -55.07
C VAL A 67 -11.10 -23.44 -55.32
N THR A 68 -10.92 -23.05 -56.58
CA THR A 68 -10.03 -21.94 -56.95
C THR A 68 -10.73 -20.60 -56.69
N VAL A 69 -10.20 -19.86 -55.72
CA VAL A 69 -10.69 -18.54 -55.30
C VAL A 69 -9.96 -17.45 -56.05
N ALA A 70 -10.71 -16.69 -56.84
CA ALA A 70 -10.17 -15.59 -57.64
C ALA A 70 -10.00 -14.32 -56.82
N ALA A 71 -9.28 -13.37 -57.40
CA ALA A 71 -8.84 -12.15 -56.75
C ALA A 71 -10.00 -11.26 -56.27
N ASP A 72 -11.10 -11.21 -57.04
CA ASP A 72 -12.36 -10.52 -56.72
C ASP A 72 -13.00 -11.03 -55.42
N THR A 73 -13.01 -12.35 -55.23
CA THR A 73 -13.56 -12.98 -54.03
C THR A 73 -12.71 -12.61 -52.81
N TRP A 74 -11.39 -12.57 -52.95
CA TRP A 74 -10.50 -12.09 -51.88
C TRP A 74 -10.75 -10.62 -51.52
N ARG A 75 -11.02 -9.75 -52.50
CA ARG A 75 -11.40 -8.36 -52.23
C ARG A 75 -12.72 -8.28 -51.46
N ALA A 76 -13.70 -9.12 -51.78
CA ALA A 76 -14.98 -9.15 -51.08
C ALA A 76 -14.83 -9.60 -49.62
N VAL A 77 -13.99 -10.61 -49.36
CA VAL A 77 -13.79 -11.15 -47.99
C VAL A 77 -12.94 -10.21 -47.13
N LEU A 78 -11.86 -9.64 -47.68
CA LEU A 78 -10.91 -8.83 -46.93
C LEU A 78 -11.26 -7.34 -46.93
N GLY A 79 -12.01 -6.85 -47.93
CA GLY A 79 -12.39 -5.45 -48.11
C GLY A 79 -13.01 -4.80 -46.88
N PRO A 80 -14.07 -5.38 -46.31
CA PRO A 80 -14.71 -4.83 -45.11
C PRO A 80 -13.77 -4.74 -43.90
N ARG A 81 -12.61 -5.41 -43.94
CA ARG A 81 -11.73 -5.67 -42.79
C ARG A 81 -10.31 -5.12 -42.98
N ALA A 82 -10.07 -4.40 -44.07
CA ALA A 82 -8.75 -3.88 -44.42
C ALA A 82 -8.19 -2.92 -43.37
N GLY A 83 -9.05 -2.24 -42.60
CA GLY A 83 -8.62 -1.36 -41.51
C GLY A 83 -8.02 -2.09 -40.29
N GLY A 84 -8.34 -3.37 -40.10
CA GLY A 84 -7.79 -4.18 -39.01
C GLY A 84 -6.54 -4.99 -39.40
N LEU A 85 -6.41 -5.33 -40.68
CA LEU A 85 -5.38 -6.24 -41.19
C LEU A 85 -4.17 -5.47 -41.77
N ARG A 86 -2.98 -5.71 -41.22
CA ARG A 86 -1.75 -4.98 -41.60
C ARG A 86 -0.83 -5.77 -42.52
N LEU A 87 -0.87 -7.10 -42.45
CA LEU A 87 -0.07 -7.98 -43.30
C LEU A 87 -0.87 -9.21 -43.76
N VAL A 88 -0.81 -9.50 -45.06
CA VAL A 88 -1.19 -10.80 -45.61
C VAL A 88 0.06 -11.52 -46.10
N VAL A 89 0.26 -12.77 -45.65
CA VAL A 89 1.31 -13.65 -46.16
C VAL A 89 0.66 -14.75 -46.99
N LEU A 90 0.95 -14.81 -48.28
CA LEU A 90 0.51 -15.84 -49.22
C LEU A 90 1.67 -16.80 -49.49
N ALA A 91 1.67 -17.93 -48.79
CA ALA A 91 2.67 -18.97 -48.94
C ALA A 91 2.05 -20.19 -49.64
N ALA A 92 2.13 -20.25 -50.96
CA ALA A 92 1.65 -21.41 -51.69
C ALA A 92 2.72 -22.49 -51.74
N CYS A 93 2.42 -23.74 -51.37
CA CYS A 93 3.39 -24.83 -51.36
C CYS A 93 3.21 -25.83 -52.51
N ASP A 94 4.29 -26.48 -52.92
CA ASP A 94 4.30 -27.70 -53.75
C ASP A 94 4.84 -28.86 -52.91
N GLY A 95 3.95 -29.83 -52.64
CA GLY A 95 4.19 -30.97 -51.76
C GLY A 95 4.59 -32.26 -52.46
N GLY A 96 4.71 -32.28 -53.80
CA GLY A 96 5.13 -33.49 -54.53
C GLY A 96 4.60 -33.65 -55.96
N ASN A 97 4.17 -32.59 -56.66
CA ASN A 97 3.71 -32.73 -58.04
C ASN A 97 3.95 -31.44 -58.83
N ALA A 98 4.57 -31.55 -60.01
CA ALA A 98 4.77 -30.42 -60.92
C ALA A 98 3.39 -29.93 -61.41
N GLY A 99 2.78 -29.00 -60.67
CA GLY A 99 1.64 -28.24 -61.18
C GLY A 99 2.01 -27.57 -62.51
N GLU A 100 1.01 -27.15 -63.30
CA GLU A 100 1.28 -26.48 -64.57
C GLU A 100 2.24 -25.27 -64.38
N PRO A 101 3.36 -25.22 -65.12
CA PRO A 101 4.26 -24.06 -65.10
C PRO A 101 3.50 -22.79 -65.52
N GLY A 102 3.41 -21.80 -64.63
CA GLY A 102 2.77 -20.51 -64.94
C GLY A 102 1.90 -19.90 -63.84
N ASN A 103 1.81 -20.52 -62.66
CA ASN A 103 0.99 -20.02 -61.55
C ASN A 103 1.59 -18.74 -60.92
N HIS A 104 1.20 -17.57 -61.42
CA HIS A 104 1.69 -16.28 -60.93
C HIS A 104 0.73 -15.71 -59.86
N LEU A 105 0.97 -16.07 -58.60
CA LEU A 105 0.20 -15.52 -57.46
C LEU A 105 0.35 -14.00 -57.28
N GLY A 106 1.28 -13.38 -58.00
CA GLY A 106 1.49 -11.94 -57.96
C GLY A 106 0.25 -11.13 -58.36
N SER A 107 -0.63 -11.64 -59.22
CA SER A 107 -1.89 -10.95 -59.56
C SER A 107 -2.91 -10.97 -58.41
N VAL A 108 -2.99 -12.08 -57.67
CA VAL A 108 -3.84 -12.18 -56.47
C VAL A 108 -3.28 -11.30 -55.35
N ALA A 109 -1.97 -11.33 -55.14
CA ALA A 109 -1.30 -10.49 -54.15
C ALA A 109 -1.51 -9.00 -54.42
N GLN A 110 -1.35 -8.55 -55.67
CA GLN A 110 -1.64 -7.18 -56.08
C GLN A 110 -3.12 -6.82 -55.85
N ALA A 111 -4.04 -7.73 -56.18
CA ALA A 111 -5.46 -7.48 -56.00
C ALA A 111 -5.86 -7.38 -54.54
N ILE A 112 -5.24 -8.17 -53.65
CA ILE A 112 -5.41 -8.11 -52.20
C ILE A 112 -4.81 -6.80 -51.66
N HIS A 113 -3.60 -6.43 -52.07
CA HIS A 113 -2.97 -5.17 -51.68
C HIS A 113 -3.81 -3.95 -52.12
N ALA A 114 -4.39 -3.99 -53.32
CA ALA A 114 -5.24 -2.92 -53.86
C ALA A 114 -6.54 -2.67 -53.07
N VAL A 115 -6.89 -3.55 -52.13
CA VAL A 115 -8.02 -3.36 -51.20
C VAL A 115 -7.71 -2.29 -50.14
N GLY A 116 -6.44 -1.88 -50.01
CA GLY A 116 -5.99 -0.88 -49.04
C GLY A 116 -5.20 -1.47 -47.87
N LEU A 117 -4.70 -2.70 -48.00
CA LEU A 117 -3.82 -3.31 -47.00
C LEU A 117 -2.42 -2.70 -47.06
N GLU A 118 -1.79 -2.52 -45.89
CA GLU A 118 -0.46 -1.89 -45.74
C GLU A 118 0.65 -2.74 -46.39
N ALA A 119 0.58 -4.07 -46.23
CA ALA A 119 1.57 -4.97 -46.82
C ALA A 119 1.00 -6.34 -47.23
N VAL A 120 1.52 -6.88 -48.33
CA VAL A 120 1.33 -8.29 -48.74
C VAL A 120 2.68 -8.92 -49.06
N VAL A 121 3.00 -10.03 -48.40
CA VAL A 121 4.11 -10.91 -48.78
C VAL A 121 3.54 -12.08 -49.56
N ALA A 122 4.03 -12.36 -50.76
CA ALA A 122 3.53 -13.49 -51.54
C ALA A 122 4.64 -14.24 -52.27
N SER A 123 4.48 -15.55 -52.38
CA SER A 123 5.33 -16.38 -53.23
C SER A 123 4.86 -16.27 -54.70
N ARG A 124 5.66 -15.70 -55.59
CA ARG A 124 5.38 -15.61 -57.03
C ARG A 124 5.31 -16.97 -57.71
N PHE A 125 6.02 -17.95 -57.15
CA PHE A 125 6.00 -19.35 -57.54
C PHE A 125 5.67 -20.22 -56.31
N PRO A 126 5.19 -21.46 -56.48
CA PRO A 126 5.03 -22.40 -55.37
C PRO A 126 6.36 -22.62 -54.64
N LEU A 127 6.33 -22.53 -53.31
CA LEU A 127 7.44 -22.84 -52.42
C LEU A 127 7.51 -24.35 -52.17
N SER A 128 8.70 -24.90 -52.00
CA SER A 128 8.82 -26.25 -51.45
C SER A 128 8.17 -26.31 -50.05
N ARG A 129 7.75 -27.51 -49.60
CA ARG A 129 7.26 -27.69 -48.22
C ARG A 129 8.28 -27.21 -47.19
N GLY A 130 9.57 -27.50 -47.40
CA GLY A 130 10.67 -27.04 -46.54
C GLY A 130 10.85 -25.53 -46.57
N GLY A 131 10.77 -24.93 -47.74
CA GLY A 131 10.83 -23.49 -47.95
C GLY A 131 9.68 -22.74 -47.28
N SER A 132 8.45 -23.24 -47.38
CA SER A 132 7.29 -22.65 -46.69
C SER A 132 7.45 -22.68 -45.16
N ILE A 133 7.96 -23.80 -44.61
CA ILE A 133 8.26 -23.90 -43.17
C ILE A 133 9.36 -22.91 -42.77
N THR A 134 10.44 -22.85 -43.54
CA THR A 134 11.60 -21.97 -43.28
C THR A 134 11.22 -20.50 -43.37
N LEU A 135 10.41 -20.12 -44.38
CA LEU A 135 9.85 -18.77 -44.52
C LEU A 135 9.04 -18.39 -43.29
N ALA A 136 8.09 -19.24 -42.87
CA ALA A 136 7.27 -18.95 -41.69
C ALA A 136 8.12 -18.85 -40.41
N GLN A 137 9.11 -19.74 -40.23
CA GLN A 137 10.01 -19.68 -39.08
C GLN A 137 10.80 -18.38 -39.04
N ALA A 138 11.55 -18.08 -40.10
CA ALA A 138 12.43 -16.91 -40.15
C ALA A 138 11.63 -15.58 -40.11
N LEU A 139 10.50 -15.52 -40.81
CA LEU A 139 9.68 -14.30 -40.85
C LEU A 139 9.12 -13.98 -39.46
N TYR A 140 8.51 -14.95 -38.77
CA TYR A 140 7.91 -14.69 -37.44
C TYR A 140 8.95 -14.59 -36.33
N GLU A 141 10.09 -15.28 -36.45
CA GLU A 141 11.25 -15.07 -35.56
C GLU A 141 11.74 -13.61 -35.66
N GLY A 142 11.91 -13.09 -36.88
CA GLY A 142 12.30 -11.70 -37.11
C GLY A 142 11.26 -10.68 -36.65
N LEU A 143 9.98 -10.90 -36.95
CA LEU A 143 8.90 -9.96 -36.63
C LEU A 143 8.53 -9.92 -35.14
N LEU A 144 8.41 -11.08 -34.49
CA LEU A 144 7.93 -11.19 -33.11
C LEU A 144 9.07 -11.29 -32.09
N GLY A 145 10.14 -12.00 -32.41
CA GLY A 145 11.26 -12.21 -31.49
C GLY A 145 12.30 -11.10 -31.58
N GLU A 146 12.71 -10.73 -32.78
CA GLU A 146 13.75 -9.70 -33.00
C GLU A 146 13.17 -8.29 -33.22
N HIS A 147 11.84 -8.15 -33.25
CA HIS A 147 11.12 -6.89 -33.48
C HIS A 147 11.56 -6.13 -34.76
N ARG A 148 12.02 -6.85 -35.78
CA ARG A 148 12.45 -6.29 -37.05
C ARG A 148 11.27 -5.73 -37.84
N SER A 149 11.56 -4.81 -38.76
CA SER A 149 10.59 -4.42 -39.79
C SER A 149 10.24 -5.61 -40.69
N LEU A 150 9.12 -5.54 -41.39
CA LEU A 150 8.73 -6.58 -42.36
C LEU A 150 9.79 -6.77 -43.44
N GLU A 151 10.36 -5.67 -43.93
CA GLU A 151 11.42 -5.67 -44.94
C GLU A 151 12.66 -6.40 -44.42
N GLN A 152 13.11 -6.08 -43.21
CA GLN A 152 14.27 -6.71 -42.58
C GLN A 152 14.01 -8.19 -42.25
N ALA A 153 12.83 -8.52 -41.73
CA ALA A 153 12.44 -9.89 -41.44
C ALA A 153 12.34 -10.72 -42.73
N LEU A 154 11.82 -10.13 -43.81
CA LEU A 154 11.73 -10.78 -45.12
C LEU A 154 13.11 -10.98 -45.74
N LEU A 155 14.01 -10.01 -45.66
CA LEU A 155 15.40 -10.16 -46.10
C LEU A 155 16.11 -11.29 -45.33
N GLY A 156 15.92 -11.34 -44.01
CA GLY A 156 16.41 -12.45 -43.18
C GLY A 156 15.84 -13.80 -43.60
N ALA A 157 14.54 -13.86 -43.90
CA ALA A 157 13.90 -15.08 -44.38
C ALA A 157 14.44 -15.51 -45.76
N ARG A 158 14.65 -14.58 -46.69
CA ARG A 158 15.27 -14.87 -48.00
C ARG A 158 16.70 -15.36 -47.86
N ALA A 159 17.49 -14.76 -46.96
CA ALA A 159 18.85 -15.22 -46.67
C ALA A 159 18.84 -16.65 -46.11
N ARG A 160 17.92 -16.99 -45.21
CA ARG A 160 17.79 -18.35 -44.66
C ARG A 160 17.33 -19.38 -45.70
N LEU A 161 16.41 -18.98 -46.59
CA LEU A 161 15.98 -19.83 -47.71
C LEU A 161 17.11 -20.07 -48.72
N ALA A 162 17.99 -19.09 -48.93
CA ALA A 162 19.12 -19.23 -49.85
C ALA A 162 20.20 -20.21 -49.37
N LEU A 163 20.15 -20.64 -48.10
CA LEU A 163 21.03 -21.68 -47.56
C LEU A 163 20.73 -23.07 -48.13
N ASP A 164 19.53 -23.30 -48.67
CA ASP A 164 19.18 -24.52 -49.37
C ASP A 164 19.25 -24.29 -50.90
N PRO A 165 20.33 -24.74 -51.58
CA PRO A 165 20.49 -24.51 -53.02
C PRO A 165 19.60 -25.44 -53.88
N THR A 166 18.92 -26.43 -53.28
CA THR A 166 18.12 -27.41 -54.03
C THR A 166 16.81 -26.82 -54.56
N HIS A 167 16.34 -25.74 -53.95
CA HIS A 167 15.12 -25.03 -54.31
C HIS A 167 15.39 -23.53 -54.43
N LEU A 168 14.78 -22.87 -55.44
CA LEU A 168 14.88 -21.41 -55.62
C LEU A 168 13.84 -20.64 -54.80
N ASP A 169 13.47 -21.15 -53.63
CA ASP A 169 12.40 -20.61 -52.77
C ASP A 169 12.67 -19.16 -52.37
N TRP A 170 13.94 -18.79 -52.14
CA TRP A 170 14.37 -17.43 -51.79
C TRP A 170 14.04 -16.39 -52.88
N ALA A 171 14.00 -16.80 -54.15
CA ALA A 171 13.71 -15.93 -55.29
C ALA A 171 12.21 -15.81 -55.56
N ALA A 172 11.40 -16.73 -55.02
CA ALA A 172 9.96 -16.73 -55.20
C ALA A 172 9.26 -15.69 -54.31
N VAL A 173 9.81 -15.29 -53.18
CA VAL A 173 9.12 -14.40 -52.23
C VAL A 173 9.23 -12.92 -52.64
N GLN A 174 8.07 -12.25 -52.76
CA GLN A 174 7.95 -10.82 -53.09
C GLN A 174 7.18 -10.05 -52.00
N LEU A 175 7.48 -8.76 -51.88
CA LEU A 175 6.80 -7.81 -51.00
C LEU A 175 6.03 -6.79 -51.84
N TYR A 176 4.76 -6.57 -51.51
CA TYR A 176 3.90 -5.54 -52.06
C TYR A 176 3.58 -4.56 -50.92
N VAL A 177 4.07 -3.33 -51.06
CA VAL A 177 3.87 -2.20 -50.14
C VAL A 177 3.71 -0.92 -50.97
N ARG A 178 3.13 0.14 -50.40
CA ARG A 178 3.12 1.46 -51.03
C ARG A 178 4.32 2.27 -50.55
N ALA A 179 5.00 2.94 -51.48
CA ALA A 179 6.11 3.83 -51.12
C ALA A 179 5.69 4.93 -50.12
N ALA A 180 4.42 5.34 -50.12
CA ALA A 180 3.88 6.32 -49.17
C ALA A 180 3.86 5.84 -47.71
N ASP A 181 3.88 4.52 -47.47
CA ASP A 181 3.86 3.93 -46.12
C ASP A 181 5.28 3.84 -45.50
N GLY A 182 6.32 4.19 -46.28
CA GLY A 182 7.74 4.21 -45.88
C GLY A 182 8.41 2.83 -45.79
N ASP A 183 9.69 2.82 -45.43
CA ASP A 183 10.56 1.62 -45.51
C ASP A 183 10.67 0.81 -44.20
N ASP A 184 9.73 0.95 -43.27
CA ASP A 184 9.73 0.22 -41.99
C ASP A 184 8.32 -0.27 -41.63
N THR A 185 7.73 -1.08 -42.50
CA THR A 185 6.38 -1.60 -42.27
C THR A 185 6.41 -2.66 -41.17
N ARG A 186 5.83 -2.35 -40.00
CA ARG A 186 5.74 -3.31 -38.89
C ARG A 186 4.29 -3.70 -38.69
N PRO A 187 3.92 -4.98 -38.90
CA PRO A 187 2.53 -5.40 -38.72
C PRO A 187 2.12 -5.37 -37.24
N PHE A 188 3.08 -5.56 -36.33
CA PHE A 188 2.85 -5.55 -34.89
C PHE A 188 3.22 -4.20 -34.29
N VAL A 189 2.37 -3.69 -33.40
CA VAL A 189 2.64 -2.47 -32.63
C VAL A 189 3.09 -2.90 -31.24
N PHE A 190 4.33 -2.60 -30.89
CA PHE A 190 4.86 -2.84 -29.55
C PHE A 190 4.80 -1.55 -28.74
N ARG A 191 4.47 -1.69 -27.46
CA ARG A 191 4.50 -0.61 -26.47
C ARG A 191 5.82 -0.70 -25.71
N PRO A 192 6.82 0.14 -26.05
CA PRO A 192 8.20 -0.04 -25.56
C PRO A 192 8.40 0.43 -24.11
N TYR A 193 7.53 1.30 -23.61
CA TYR A 193 7.61 1.87 -22.27
C TYR A 193 6.50 1.31 -21.38
N ARG A 194 6.79 1.16 -20.09
CA ARG A 194 5.88 0.51 -19.12
C ARG A 194 5.12 1.47 -18.23
N GLY A 195 5.39 2.77 -18.37
CA GLY A 195 4.85 3.79 -17.48
C GLY A 195 5.34 3.60 -16.06
N LEU A 196 4.43 3.60 -15.09
CA LEU A 196 4.74 3.37 -13.67
C LEU A 196 4.98 1.90 -13.31
N LEU A 197 4.71 0.97 -14.23
CA LEU A 197 4.87 -0.46 -14.00
C LEU A 197 6.33 -0.90 -14.17
N ALA A 198 6.73 -1.94 -13.43
CA ALA A 198 8.01 -2.59 -13.65
C ALA A 198 8.06 -3.30 -15.03
N PHE A 199 9.27 -3.49 -15.54
CA PHE A 199 9.50 -4.39 -16.67
C PHE A 199 9.49 -5.84 -16.16
N GLU A 200 8.78 -6.71 -16.87
CA GLU A 200 8.73 -8.14 -16.62
C GLU A 200 9.57 -8.90 -17.65
N ALA A 201 9.77 -10.21 -17.45
CA ALA A 201 10.54 -11.07 -18.36
C ALA A 201 10.10 -10.96 -19.83
N ALA A 202 8.79 -10.82 -20.07
CA ALA A 202 8.21 -10.66 -21.41
C ALA A 202 8.58 -9.34 -22.11
N GLN A 203 9.11 -8.35 -21.37
CA GLN A 203 9.58 -7.07 -21.91
C GLN A 203 11.10 -6.90 -21.80
N SER A 204 11.83 -7.97 -21.53
CA SER A 204 13.31 -7.98 -21.45
C SER A 204 13.98 -7.36 -22.69
N SER A 205 13.41 -7.56 -23.89
CA SER A 205 13.93 -6.98 -25.14
C SER A 205 13.87 -5.45 -25.18
N PHE A 206 12.97 -4.82 -24.43
CA PHE A 206 12.83 -3.36 -24.32
C PHE A 206 13.56 -2.77 -23.10
N PHE A 207 14.24 -3.59 -22.28
CA PHE A 207 14.93 -3.14 -21.07
C PHE A 207 16.42 -2.87 -21.33
N PHE A 208 16.81 -1.59 -21.34
CA PHE A 208 18.18 -1.14 -21.65
C PHE A 208 18.76 -0.22 -20.57
N GLY A 209 20.09 -0.06 -20.58
CA GLY A 209 20.81 0.86 -19.69
C GLY A 209 21.33 0.22 -18.40
N ARG A 210 21.07 -1.07 -18.18
CA ARG A 210 21.49 -1.83 -16.98
C ARG A 210 22.36 -3.04 -17.31
N GLU A 211 23.04 -3.01 -18.45
CA GLU A 211 23.86 -4.13 -18.91
C GLU A 211 25.00 -4.47 -17.93
N ALA A 212 25.58 -3.47 -17.25
CA ALA A 212 26.65 -3.68 -16.27
C ALA A 212 26.13 -4.37 -14.99
N GLU A 213 25.06 -3.85 -14.41
CA GLU A 213 24.45 -4.40 -13.19
C GLU A 213 23.86 -5.79 -13.41
N ARG A 214 23.38 -6.09 -14.63
CA ARG A 214 22.97 -7.45 -15.01
C ARG A 214 24.15 -8.43 -14.99
N ALA A 215 25.27 -8.03 -15.61
CA ALA A 215 26.46 -8.87 -15.66
C ALA A 215 27.08 -9.09 -14.27
N GLU A 216 27.11 -8.04 -13.44
CA GLU A 216 27.55 -8.09 -12.05
C GLU A 216 26.71 -9.08 -11.23
N ALA A 217 25.37 -8.96 -11.29
CA ALA A 217 24.48 -9.86 -10.55
C ALA A 217 24.68 -11.35 -10.90
N LEU A 218 24.91 -11.66 -12.18
CA LEU A 218 25.19 -13.02 -12.63
C LEU A 218 26.54 -13.52 -12.12
N SER A 219 27.57 -12.67 -12.25
CA SER A 219 28.93 -12.96 -11.78
C SER A 219 28.96 -13.22 -10.27
N ASP A 220 28.29 -12.39 -9.48
CA ASP A 220 28.27 -12.51 -8.02
C ASP A 220 27.50 -13.75 -7.58
N LEU A 221 26.39 -14.07 -8.25
CA LEU A 221 25.65 -15.29 -7.96
C LEU A 221 26.48 -16.55 -8.27
N ASP A 222 27.24 -16.54 -9.37
CA ASP A 222 28.20 -17.61 -9.68
C ASP A 222 29.33 -17.67 -8.66
N ALA A 223 29.88 -16.53 -8.24
CA ALA A 223 30.94 -16.45 -7.23
C ALA A 223 30.50 -17.00 -5.88
N LEU A 224 29.26 -16.74 -5.45
CA LEU A 224 28.68 -17.32 -4.22
C LEU A 224 28.64 -18.85 -4.28
N VAL A 225 28.25 -19.41 -5.43
CA VAL A 225 28.24 -20.87 -5.65
C VAL A 225 29.66 -21.43 -5.59
N GLN A 226 30.62 -20.81 -6.28
CA GLN A 226 32.01 -21.30 -6.30
C GLN A 226 32.71 -21.20 -4.95
N ALA A 227 32.35 -20.21 -4.13
CA ALA A 227 32.92 -20.00 -2.81
C ALA A 227 32.27 -20.84 -1.70
N GLY A 228 31.26 -21.66 -2.01
CA GLY A 228 30.52 -22.42 -1.00
C GLY A 228 29.77 -21.52 0.00
N ARG A 229 29.33 -20.35 -0.45
CA ARG A 229 28.62 -19.37 0.37
C ARG A 229 27.11 -19.53 0.18
N PRO A 230 26.29 -19.15 1.17
CA PRO A 230 24.84 -19.09 0.98
C PRO A 230 24.48 -18.26 -0.26
N ARG A 231 23.66 -18.82 -1.14
CA ARG A 231 23.29 -18.26 -2.45
C ARG A 231 22.24 -17.16 -2.32
N LEU A 232 22.52 -16.17 -1.49
CA LEU A 232 21.64 -15.04 -1.21
C LEU A 232 22.28 -13.75 -1.71
N LEU A 233 21.66 -13.10 -2.69
CA LEU A 233 22.11 -11.83 -3.26
C LEU A 233 21.12 -10.72 -2.92
N VAL A 234 21.62 -9.62 -2.37
CA VAL A 234 20.85 -8.41 -2.05
C VAL A 234 21.05 -7.39 -3.17
N VAL A 235 19.96 -7.02 -3.83
CA VAL A 235 19.90 -5.95 -4.82
C VAL A 235 19.45 -4.67 -4.12
N ALA A 236 20.42 -3.86 -3.69
CA ALA A 236 20.19 -2.66 -2.89
C ALA A 236 20.13 -1.41 -3.76
N GLY A 237 19.16 -0.52 -3.52
CA GLY A 237 19.09 0.77 -4.24
C GLY A 237 17.93 1.66 -3.76
N ALA A 238 17.99 2.96 -4.05
CA ALA A 238 16.93 3.90 -3.67
C ALA A 238 15.57 3.57 -4.34
N SER A 239 14.47 4.13 -3.81
CA SER A 239 13.15 3.97 -4.43
C SER A 239 13.15 4.60 -5.83
N GLY A 240 12.62 3.88 -6.83
CA GLY A 240 12.58 4.34 -8.22
C GLY A 240 13.88 4.18 -9.02
N THR A 241 14.92 3.50 -8.52
CA THR A 241 16.13 3.23 -9.33
C THR A 241 15.98 2.07 -10.33
N GLY A 242 14.84 1.36 -10.30
CA GLY A 242 14.55 0.26 -11.23
C GLY A 242 15.00 -1.12 -10.76
N LYS A 243 15.18 -1.35 -9.45
CA LYS A 243 15.57 -2.65 -8.86
C LYS A 243 14.69 -3.82 -9.34
N SER A 244 13.38 -3.69 -9.18
CA SER A 244 12.43 -4.75 -9.56
C SER A 244 12.50 -5.03 -11.07
N SER A 245 12.60 -3.99 -11.91
CA SER A 245 12.80 -4.15 -13.36
C SER A 245 14.12 -4.86 -13.69
N LEU A 246 15.23 -4.48 -13.04
CA LEU A 246 16.54 -5.12 -13.23
C LEU A 246 16.47 -6.63 -12.95
N VAL A 247 15.88 -7.01 -11.81
CA VAL A 247 15.78 -8.43 -11.43
C VAL A 247 14.82 -9.17 -12.36
N ARG A 248 13.59 -8.68 -12.54
CA ARG A 248 12.52 -9.41 -13.24
C ARG A 248 12.69 -9.48 -14.75
N SER A 249 13.27 -8.44 -15.38
CA SER A 249 13.41 -8.36 -16.84
C SER A 249 14.84 -8.54 -17.34
N GLY A 250 15.85 -8.44 -16.46
CA GLY A 250 17.26 -8.66 -16.78
C GLY A 250 17.79 -9.95 -16.19
N VAL A 251 18.08 -9.92 -14.89
CA VAL A 251 18.82 -11.00 -14.20
C VAL A 251 18.11 -12.35 -14.27
N VAL A 252 16.81 -12.38 -13.97
CA VAL A 252 16.02 -13.62 -13.99
C VAL A 252 16.01 -14.26 -15.39
N PRO A 253 15.60 -13.56 -16.48
CA PRO A 253 15.70 -14.11 -17.83
C PRO A 253 17.10 -14.57 -18.21
N ASP A 254 18.15 -13.85 -17.83
CA ASP A 254 19.53 -14.22 -18.17
C ASP A 254 19.95 -15.55 -17.51
N ILE A 255 19.56 -15.78 -16.24
CA ILE A 255 19.78 -17.05 -15.55
C ILE A 255 19.02 -18.19 -16.24
N LEU A 256 17.74 -17.97 -16.54
CA LEU A 256 16.90 -18.98 -17.19
C LEU A 256 17.34 -19.32 -18.62
N ALA A 257 17.99 -18.38 -19.32
CA ALA A 257 18.49 -18.59 -20.68
C ALA A 257 19.86 -19.30 -20.73
N THR A 258 20.73 -19.07 -19.73
CA THR A 258 22.11 -19.55 -19.74
C THR A 258 22.31 -20.92 -19.08
N ARG A 259 21.42 -21.33 -18.17
CA ARG A 259 21.59 -22.56 -17.39
C ARG A 259 20.79 -23.70 -18.03
N GLU A 260 21.48 -24.69 -18.59
CA GLU A 260 20.85 -25.90 -19.14
C GLU A 260 20.11 -26.69 -18.03
N GLY A 261 18.81 -26.89 -18.22
CA GLY A 261 17.90 -27.46 -17.22
C GLY A 261 16.79 -26.47 -16.88
N ALA A 262 15.54 -26.93 -16.78
CA ALA A 262 14.40 -26.06 -16.54
C ALA A 262 14.39 -25.57 -15.07
N TRP A 263 15.24 -24.60 -14.75
CA TRP A 263 15.17 -23.85 -13.50
C TRP A 263 13.74 -23.36 -13.28
N GLU A 264 13.25 -23.51 -12.07
CA GLU A 264 11.98 -22.91 -11.68
C GLU A 264 12.24 -21.51 -11.12
N GLN A 265 11.31 -20.60 -11.38
CA GLN A 265 11.33 -19.26 -10.81
C GLN A 265 10.07 -19.06 -10.00
N VAL A 266 10.22 -18.54 -8.79
CA VAL A 266 9.13 -18.09 -7.95
C VAL A 266 9.45 -16.68 -7.46
N THR A 267 8.46 -15.79 -7.50
CA THR A 267 8.58 -14.42 -6.99
C THR A 267 7.55 -14.20 -5.90
N LEU A 268 7.95 -13.59 -4.78
CA LEU A 268 7.06 -13.20 -3.69
C LEU A 268 7.34 -11.78 -3.21
N ARG A 269 6.36 -11.21 -2.53
CA ARG A 269 6.51 -10.01 -1.70
C ARG A 269 6.16 -10.37 -0.26
N PRO A 270 6.90 -9.90 0.76
CA PRO A 270 6.69 -10.30 2.14
C PRO A 270 5.29 -9.99 2.69
N GLY A 271 4.74 -8.79 2.45
CA GLY A 271 3.44 -8.38 2.98
C GLY A 271 3.32 -8.44 4.52
N SER A 272 2.09 -8.65 5.02
CA SER A 272 1.80 -8.72 6.46
C SER A 272 2.09 -10.09 7.08
N ASP A 273 2.06 -11.16 6.29
CA ASP A 273 2.44 -12.52 6.69
C ASP A 273 3.59 -13.05 5.81
N PRO A 274 4.85 -12.67 6.15
CA PRO A 274 6.00 -12.97 5.30
C PRO A 274 6.32 -14.46 5.24
N LEU A 275 6.09 -15.21 6.32
CA LEU A 275 6.31 -16.66 6.34
C LEU A 275 5.23 -17.40 5.54
N GLY A 276 3.96 -17.05 5.73
CA GLY A 276 2.87 -17.65 4.95
C GLY A 276 3.04 -17.41 3.45
N ASN A 277 3.41 -16.18 3.07
CA ASN A 277 3.67 -15.84 1.66
C ASN A 277 4.87 -16.60 1.08
N LEU A 278 5.92 -16.85 1.87
CA LEU A 278 7.05 -17.67 1.45
C LEU A 278 6.66 -19.12 1.19
N GLU A 279 5.95 -19.75 2.13
CA GLU A 279 5.55 -21.16 1.99
C GLU A 279 4.52 -21.34 0.87
N ALA A 280 3.59 -20.38 0.69
CA ALA A 280 2.66 -20.38 -0.45
C ALA A 280 3.40 -20.24 -1.79
N ALA A 281 4.46 -19.44 -1.84
CA ALA A 281 5.31 -19.29 -3.02
C ALA A 281 6.08 -20.59 -3.32
N LEU A 282 6.68 -21.22 -2.31
CA LEU A 282 7.39 -22.50 -2.46
C LEU A 282 6.45 -23.66 -2.86
N ALA A 283 5.18 -23.62 -2.44
CA ALA A 283 4.18 -24.61 -2.83
C ALA A 283 3.81 -24.57 -4.33
N GLN A 284 4.14 -23.48 -5.05
CA GLN A 284 3.91 -23.36 -6.50
C GLN A 284 4.91 -24.13 -7.35
N ARG A 285 5.96 -24.70 -6.73
CA ARG A 285 6.98 -25.48 -7.43
C ARG A 285 6.37 -26.73 -8.06
N ARG A 286 6.73 -26.99 -9.31
CA ARG A 286 6.30 -28.19 -10.04
C ARG A 286 7.14 -29.41 -9.68
N ASP A 287 8.43 -29.22 -9.42
CA ASP A 287 9.39 -30.28 -9.15
C ASP A 287 10.42 -29.83 -8.09
N PRO A 288 10.36 -30.38 -6.86
CA PRO A 288 11.30 -30.05 -5.79
C PRO A 288 12.77 -30.35 -6.12
N ALA A 289 13.05 -31.26 -7.06
CA ALA A 289 14.42 -31.63 -7.46
C ALA A 289 15.06 -30.61 -8.41
N ARG A 290 14.28 -29.69 -9.00
CA ARG A 290 14.81 -28.66 -9.90
C ARG A 290 15.37 -27.48 -9.10
N PRO A 291 16.50 -26.91 -9.54
CA PRO A 291 17.01 -25.65 -8.99
C PRO A 291 15.93 -24.57 -9.03
N LEU A 292 15.88 -23.76 -7.98
CA LEU A 292 14.90 -22.69 -7.83
C LEU A 292 15.60 -21.34 -7.74
N LEU A 293 15.12 -20.39 -8.53
CA LEU A 293 15.38 -18.97 -8.34
C LEU A 293 14.22 -18.35 -7.56
N LEU A 294 14.46 -18.01 -6.29
CA LEU A 294 13.52 -17.37 -5.40
C LEU A 294 13.78 -15.86 -5.38
N VAL A 295 12.85 -15.07 -5.92
CA VAL A 295 12.92 -13.61 -5.89
C VAL A 295 12.02 -13.07 -4.79
N VAL A 296 12.59 -12.37 -3.82
CA VAL A 296 11.84 -11.61 -2.81
C VAL A 296 11.92 -10.15 -3.21
N ASP A 297 10.86 -9.65 -3.84
CA ASP A 297 10.78 -8.26 -4.23
C ASP A 297 10.28 -7.40 -3.08
N GLN A 298 10.77 -6.17 -2.99
CA GLN A 298 10.44 -5.21 -1.92
C GLN A 298 10.54 -5.83 -0.52
N PHE A 299 11.73 -6.36 -0.20
CA PHE A 299 12.03 -6.94 1.11
C PHE A 299 11.74 -5.97 2.27
N GLU A 300 11.80 -4.66 2.03
CA GLU A 300 11.44 -3.65 3.03
C GLU A 300 10.01 -3.78 3.58
N GLU A 301 9.10 -4.51 2.93
CA GLU A 301 7.76 -4.79 3.45
C GLU A 301 7.76 -5.53 4.79
N VAL A 302 8.78 -6.35 5.05
CA VAL A 302 8.99 -6.98 6.36
C VAL A 302 9.00 -5.94 7.48
N PHE A 303 9.46 -4.72 7.18
CA PHE A 303 9.58 -3.65 8.15
C PHE A 303 8.40 -2.68 8.18
N THR A 304 7.60 -2.61 7.11
CA THR A 304 6.51 -1.64 6.94
C THR A 304 5.12 -2.26 7.00
N HIS A 305 4.99 -3.56 6.75
CA HIS A 305 3.70 -4.27 6.68
C HIS A 305 3.56 -5.40 7.69
N THR A 306 4.68 -5.94 8.22
CA THR A 306 4.65 -6.97 9.27
C THR A 306 4.87 -6.33 10.64
N ASP A 307 3.90 -6.37 11.55
CA ASP A 307 4.07 -5.81 12.90
C ASP A 307 4.86 -6.73 13.85
N ASP A 308 4.70 -8.05 13.70
CA ASP A 308 5.33 -9.03 14.58
C ASP A 308 6.82 -9.21 14.29
N ARG A 309 7.65 -8.82 15.26
CA ARG A 309 9.11 -8.94 15.19
C ARG A 309 9.58 -10.40 15.11
N GLU A 310 8.86 -11.34 15.72
CA GLU A 310 9.22 -12.76 15.66
C GLU A 310 8.98 -13.33 14.26
N ALA A 311 7.82 -13.03 13.66
CA ALA A 311 7.54 -13.36 12.26
C ALA A 311 8.60 -12.80 11.30
N ARG A 312 9.03 -11.53 11.46
CA ARG A 312 10.11 -10.92 10.66
C ARG A 312 11.40 -11.74 10.74
N ALA A 313 11.83 -12.09 11.95
CA ALA A 313 13.04 -12.86 12.18
C ALA A 313 12.91 -14.30 11.65
N GLY A 314 11.76 -14.94 11.84
CA GLY A 314 11.48 -16.28 11.32
C GLY A 314 11.58 -16.35 9.79
N PHE A 315 11.02 -15.35 9.09
CA PHE A 315 11.14 -15.23 7.64
C PHE A 315 12.59 -15.10 7.18
N ALA A 316 13.38 -14.21 7.80
CA ALA A 316 14.78 -14.03 7.46
C ALA A 316 15.62 -15.30 7.68
N ARG A 317 15.43 -15.99 8.81
CA ARG A 317 16.06 -17.30 9.09
C ARG A 317 15.71 -18.34 8.03
N ARG A 318 14.44 -18.40 7.63
CA ARG A 318 13.97 -19.36 6.62
C ARG A 318 14.62 -19.09 5.26
N LEU A 319 14.70 -17.83 4.81
CA LEU A 319 15.38 -17.46 3.57
C LEU A 319 16.87 -17.81 3.58
N TRP A 320 17.54 -17.55 4.71
CA TRP A 320 18.95 -17.88 4.88
C TRP A 320 19.20 -19.39 4.79
N ALA A 321 18.39 -20.18 5.49
CA ALA A 321 18.46 -21.65 5.43
C ALA A 321 18.18 -22.18 4.02
N LEU A 322 17.22 -21.61 3.29
CA LEU A 322 16.94 -21.98 1.91
C LEU A 322 18.11 -21.65 0.98
N ALA A 323 18.88 -20.60 1.24
CA ALA A 323 20.03 -20.23 0.41
C ALA A 323 21.27 -21.12 0.65
N GLY A 324 21.26 -22.04 1.62
CA GLY A 324 22.39 -22.93 1.94
C GLY A 324 22.83 -23.84 0.78
N GLU A 325 24.00 -24.48 0.91
CA GLU A 325 24.67 -25.23 -0.18
C GLU A 325 23.88 -26.44 -0.72
N ASP A 326 23.10 -27.12 0.13
CA ASP A 326 22.45 -28.39 -0.23
C ASP A 326 21.06 -28.26 -0.87
N THR A 327 20.52 -27.04 -0.96
CA THR A 327 19.09 -26.84 -1.31
C THR A 327 18.83 -26.72 -2.82
N GLY A 328 19.83 -26.31 -3.60
CA GLY A 328 19.66 -25.90 -5.00
C GLY A 328 18.87 -24.60 -5.20
N ILE A 329 18.62 -23.83 -4.13
CA ILE A 329 17.82 -22.60 -4.16
C ILE A 329 18.75 -21.38 -4.13
N HIS A 330 18.49 -20.45 -5.04
CA HIS A 330 19.17 -19.15 -5.14
C HIS A 330 18.17 -18.05 -4.80
N CYS A 331 18.51 -17.20 -3.84
CA CYS A 331 17.65 -16.15 -3.32
C CYS A 331 18.14 -14.78 -3.80
N ILE A 332 17.25 -13.98 -4.41
CA ILE A 332 17.52 -12.58 -4.75
C ILE A 332 16.55 -11.69 -3.96
N LEU A 333 17.10 -10.77 -3.15
CA LEU A 333 16.32 -9.84 -2.34
C LEU A 333 16.40 -8.42 -2.92
N GLY A 334 15.28 -7.86 -3.34
CA GLY A 334 15.20 -6.42 -3.68
C GLY A 334 15.02 -5.60 -2.40
N LEU A 335 15.97 -4.70 -2.09
CA LEU A 335 15.95 -3.93 -0.84
C LEU A 335 16.19 -2.44 -1.08
N ARG A 336 15.42 -1.59 -0.41
CA ARG A 336 15.69 -0.15 -0.31
C ARG A 336 16.87 0.14 0.60
N VAL A 337 17.78 1.02 0.15
CA VAL A 337 18.98 1.42 0.92
C VAL A 337 18.64 2.04 2.28
N ASP A 338 17.50 2.73 2.39
CA ASP A 338 17.00 3.33 3.63
C ASP A 338 16.73 2.27 4.72
N PHE A 339 16.56 1.01 4.34
CA PHE A 339 16.25 -0.11 5.24
C PHE A 339 17.48 -0.99 5.56
N LEU A 340 18.65 -0.72 4.97
CA LEU A 340 19.87 -1.51 5.23
C LEU A 340 20.24 -1.52 6.72
N GLY A 341 20.13 -0.37 7.40
CA GLY A 341 20.40 -0.31 8.84
C GLY A 341 19.41 -1.12 9.69
N ARG A 342 18.16 -1.28 9.21
CA ARG A 342 17.12 -2.05 9.90
C ARG A 342 17.29 -3.57 9.74
N CYS A 343 18.10 -4.02 8.77
CA CYS A 343 18.47 -5.43 8.65
C CYS A 343 19.18 -5.97 9.90
N GLY A 344 19.79 -5.10 10.73
CA GLY A 344 20.36 -5.50 12.03
C GLY A 344 19.33 -5.93 13.08
N GLU A 345 18.03 -5.69 12.84
CA GLU A 345 16.94 -6.23 13.64
C GLU A 345 16.72 -7.75 13.39
N LEU A 346 17.19 -8.27 12.26
CA LEU A 346 16.89 -9.61 11.76
C LEU A 346 18.07 -10.55 11.96
N ARG A 347 17.88 -11.54 12.84
CA ARG A 347 18.83 -12.64 13.05
C ARG A 347 18.59 -13.75 12.04
N LEU A 348 19.65 -14.31 11.47
CA LEU A 348 19.62 -15.31 10.40
C LEU A 348 19.85 -16.74 10.89
N ASP A 349 20.52 -16.90 12.04
CA ASP A 349 20.81 -18.19 12.65
C ASP A 349 20.96 -18.04 14.18
N ASP A 350 21.15 -19.19 14.84
CA ASP A 350 21.37 -19.27 16.28
C ASP A 350 22.81 -18.86 16.69
N GLU A 351 23.73 -18.81 15.72
CA GLU A 351 25.12 -18.37 15.90
C GLU A 351 25.24 -16.85 16.04
N GLY A 352 24.18 -16.12 15.70
CA GLY A 352 24.07 -14.68 15.90
C GLY A 352 24.34 -13.84 14.65
N THR A 353 24.46 -14.47 13.48
CA THR A 353 24.54 -13.79 12.19
C THR A 353 23.29 -12.95 11.98
N ARG A 354 23.47 -11.75 11.44
CA ARG A 354 22.39 -10.80 11.18
C ARG A 354 22.39 -10.41 9.71
N LEU A 355 21.21 -10.00 9.24
CA LEU A 355 21.05 -9.66 7.82
C LEU A 355 21.83 -8.42 7.41
N ASP A 356 22.11 -7.47 8.33
CA ASP A 356 22.96 -6.33 8.04
C ASP A 356 24.38 -6.76 7.66
N ALA A 357 24.99 -7.71 8.38
CA ALA A 357 26.32 -8.23 8.06
C ALA A 357 26.38 -8.80 6.63
N VAL A 358 25.33 -9.52 6.19
CA VAL A 358 25.21 -10.04 4.83
C VAL A 358 24.95 -8.92 3.83
N ALA A 359 24.07 -7.97 4.15
CA ALA A 359 23.71 -6.86 3.26
C ALA A 359 24.83 -5.81 3.12
N TYR A 360 25.84 -5.80 4.00
CA TYR A 360 27.04 -4.97 3.85
C TYR A 360 28.21 -5.71 3.18
N ASP A 361 28.14 -7.04 3.05
CA ASP A 361 29.15 -7.84 2.35
C ASP A 361 29.05 -7.63 0.84
N GLU A 362 30.17 -7.25 0.21
CA GLU A 362 30.25 -7.01 -1.24
C GLU A 362 29.95 -8.28 -2.06
N ALA A 363 30.25 -9.47 -1.54
CA ALA A 363 29.94 -10.72 -2.25
C ALA A 363 28.45 -11.07 -2.27
N HIS A 364 27.67 -10.51 -1.33
CA HIS A 364 26.23 -10.76 -1.22
C HIS A 364 25.41 -9.54 -1.64
N ARG A 365 26.01 -8.48 -2.19
CA ARG A 365 25.27 -7.26 -2.52
C ARG A 365 25.74 -6.60 -3.81
N ILE A 366 24.77 -6.32 -4.68
CA ILE A 366 24.91 -5.34 -5.77
C ILE A 366 24.21 -4.02 -5.41
N PHE A 367 24.80 -2.89 -5.82
CA PHE A 367 24.22 -1.56 -5.60
C PHE A 367 23.67 -0.96 -6.89
N VAL A 368 22.36 -0.76 -6.95
CA VAL A 368 21.67 -0.15 -8.09
C VAL A 368 21.61 1.36 -7.92
N ALA A 369 22.62 2.04 -8.47
CA ALA A 369 22.70 3.49 -8.54
C ALA A 369 21.71 4.09 -9.56
N GLN A 370 21.58 5.41 -9.59
CA GLN A 370 20.87 6.09 -10.67
C GLN A 370 21.58 5.88 -12.01
N LEU A 371 20.82 5.82 -13.11
CA LEU A 371 21.39 5.67 -14.45
C LEU A 371 22.22 6.90 -14.81
N ALA A 372 23.43 6.68 -15.30
CA ALA A 372 24.23 7.74 -15.89
C ALA A 372 23.63 8.19 -17.23
N ALA A 373 23.99 9.39 -17.71
CA ALA A 373 23.46 9.96 -18.94
C ALA A 373 23.52 9.02 -20.17
N PRO A 374 24.62 8.27 -20.45
CA PRO A 374 24.64 7.32 -21.56
C PRO A 374 23.63 6.19 -21.40
N GLN A 375 23.45 5.68 -20.17
CA GLN A 375 22.49 4.62 -19.88
C GLN A 375 21.05 5.13 -19.96
N LEU A 376 20.77 6.36 -19.52
CA LEU A 376 19.48 7.02 -19.70
C LEU A 376 19.14 7.17 -21.19
N ARG A 377 20.08 7.67 -22.02
CA ARG A 377 19.88 7.75 -23.47
C ARG A 377 19.56 6.38 -24.08
N ALA A 378 20.25 5.33 -23.64
CA ALA A 378 19.97 3.97 -24.09
C ALA A 378 18.56 3.51 -23.68
N ALA A 379 18.16 3.76 -22.44
CA ALA A 379 16.83 3.42 -21.90
C ALA A 379 15.68 4.22 -22.53
N ILE A 380 15.98 5.35 -23.20
CA ILE A 380 15.01 6.16 -23.93
C ILE A 380 14.99 5.75 -25.42
N ALA A 381 16.13 5.83 -26.10
CA ALA A 381 16.18 5.74 -27.56
C ALA A 381 16.13 4.30 -28.08
N ARG A 382 16.74 3.32 -27.39
CA ARG A 382 16.80 1.93 -27.87
C ARG A 382 15.44 1.24 -27.85
N PRO A 383 14.60 1.35 -26.80
CA PRO A 383 13.25 0.80 -26.84
C PRO A 383 12.40 1.40 -27.97
N ALA A 384 12.50 2.72 -28.18
CA ALA A 384 11.82 3.40 -29.29
C ALA A 384 12.26 2.85 -30.65
N ALA A 385 13.57 2.77 -30.90
CA ALA A 385 14.10 2.25 -32.15
C ALA A 385 13.70 0.77 -32.37
N LEU A 386 13.74 -0.04 -31.32
CA LEU A 386 13.30 -1.44 -31.35
C LEU A 386 11.79 -1.57 -31.62
N ALA A 387 10.98 -0.55 -31.29
CA ALA A 387 9.56 -0.47 -31.64
C ALA A 387 9.27 0.25 -32.98
N GLY A 388 10.31 0.72 -33.69
CA GLY A 388 10.17 1.41 -34.98
C GLY A 388 9.81 2.88 -34.87
N LEU A 389 10.10 3.47 -33.71
CA LEU A 389 9.84 4.87 -33.40
C LEU A 389 11.12 5.70 -33.54
N ARG A 390 10.93 6.95 -33.93
CA ARG A 390 11.98 7.97 -34.00
C ARG A 390 11.70 9.03 -32.95
N LEU A 391 12.73 9.45 -32.22
CA LEU A 391 12.64 10.62 -31.38
C LEU A 391 13.02 11.84 -32.21
N GLN A 392 12.29 12.95 -32.02
CA GLN A 392 12.72 14.24 -32.55
C GLN A 392 14.13 14.57 -32.04
N GLU A 393 14.95 15.19 -32.89
CA GLU A 393 16.31 15.60 -32.57
C GLU A 393 16.36 16.46 -31.28
N GLY A 394 17.31 16.16 -30.39
CA GLY A 394 17.50 16.86 -29.12
C GLY A 394 16.54 16.47 -27.98
N LEU A 395 15.48 15.70 -28.27
CA LEU A 395 14.48 15.32 -27.25
C LEU A 395 15.06 14.39 -26.19
N ALA A 396 15.89 13.42 -26.59
CA ALA A 396 16.53 12.50 -25.64
C ALA A 396 17.45 13.25 -24.67
N GLU A 397 18.23 14.21 -25.17
CA GLU A 397 19.13 15.05 -24.37
C GLU A 397 18.35 15.90 -23.36
N ARG A 398 17.21 16.48 -23.78
CA ARG A 398 16.31 17.22 -22.89
C ARG A 398 15.77 16.36 -21.75
N ILE A 399 15.26 15.17 -22.08
CA ILE A 399 14.73 14.22 -21.08
C ILE A 399 15.84 13.80 -20.10
N VAL A 400 17.04 13.47 -20.60
CA VAL A 400 18.19 13.08 -19.78
C VAL A 400 18.60 14.21 -18.82
N ALA A 401 18.60 15.46 -19.29
CA ALA A 401 18.94 16.61 -18.46
C ALA A 401 17.92 16.79 -17.33
N GLU A 402 16.61 16.64 -17.60
CA GLU A 402 15.56 16.77 -16.59
C GLU A 402 15.58 15.63 -15.57
N VAL A 403 15.77 14.37 -16.00
CA VAL A 403 15.92 13.23 -15.07
C VAL A 403 17.12 13.42 -14.13
N GLY A 404 18.22 13.98 -14.63
CA GLY A 404 19.43 14.20 -13.84
C GLY A 404 19.24 15.17 -12.66
N LEU A 405 18.19 16.00 -12.68
CA LEU A 405 17.88 16.96 -11.62
C LEU A 405 17.02 16.36 -10.49
N GLU A 406 16.32 15.25 -10.77
CA GLU A 406 15.25 14.73 -9.92
C GLU A 406 15.56 13.31 -9.41
N PRO A 407 15.86 13.14 -8.11
CA PRO A 407 16.15 11.83 -7.55
C PRO A 407 14.98 10.84 -7.66
N GLY A 408 15.23 9.71 -8.31
CA GLY A 408 14.21 8.67 -8.49
C GLY A 408 13.20 8.96 -9.60
N ALA A 409 13.54 9.81 -10.57
CA ALA A 409 12.68 10.17 -11.70
C ALA A 409 12.56 9.11 -12.81
N LEU A 410 13.21 7.94 -12.71
CA LEU A 410 13.09 6.89 -13.75
C LEU A 410 11.64 6.43 -14.00
N PRO A 411 10.79 6.20 -12.98
CA PRO A 411 9.39 5.84 -13.20
C PRO A 411 8.62 6.98 -13.87
N LEU A 412 8.90 8.24 -13.50
CA LEU A 412 8.30 9.41 -14.14
C LEU A 412 8.73 9.53 -15.59
N MET A 413 10.01 9.31 -15.90
CA MET A 413 10.52 9.27 -17.27
C MET A 413 9.81 8.20 -18.10
N GLN A 414 9.68 6.98 -17.57
CA GLN A 414 8.95 5.89 -18.24
C GLN A 414 7.48 6.23 -18.44
N TYR A 415 6.86 6.92 -17.48
CA TYR A 415 5.49 7.41 -17.58
C TYR A 415 5.31 8.46 -18.68
N THR A 416 6.15 9.50 -18.70
CA THR A 416 6.10 10.53 -19.74
C THR A 416 6.33 9.93 -21.13
N LEU A 417 7.33 9.05 -21.30
CA LEU A 417 7.60 8.38 -22.58
C LEU A 417 6.44 7.50 -23.04
N ASP A 418 5.76 6.85 -22.11
CA ASP A 418 4.57 6.06 -22.39
C ASP A 418 3.39 6.95 -22.84
N LEU A 419 3.14 8.07 -22.17
CA LEU A 419 2.13 9.04 -22.61
C LEU A 419 2.46 9.65 -23.97
N MET A 420 3.73 9.99 -24.20
CA MET A 420 4.19 10.43 -25.51
C MET A 420 3.96 9.38 -26.59
N TRP A 421 4.19 8.10 -26.28
CA TRP A 421 3.89 7.01 -27.18
C TRP A 421 2.39 6.93 -27.48
N GLN A 422 1.52 7.09 -26.48
CA GLN A 422 0.06 7.06 -26.68
C GLN A 422 -0.44 8.25 -27.52
N ALA A 423 0.10 9.45 -27.30
CA ALA A 423 -0.30 10.68 -27.99
C ALA A 423 0.41 10.89 -29.34
N ARG A 424 1.35 10.01 -29.71
CA ARG A 424 2.17 10.18 -30.92
C ARG A 424 1.33 10.20 -32.19
N ARG A 425 1.85 10.89 -33.21
CA ARG A 425 1.35 10.81 -34.58
C ARG A 425 2.32 9.99 -35.43
N GLY A 426 1.86 8.85 -35.94
CA GLY A 426 2.69 7.95 -36.73
C GLY A 426 3.83 7.32 -35.92
N ARG A 427 5.07 7.53 -36.35
CA ARG A 427 6.28 6.90 -35.78
C ARG A 427 7.19 7.87 -35.05
N GLU A 428 6.81 9.14 -34.90
CA GLU A 428 7.65 10.15 -34.27
C GLU A 428 7.16 10.47 -32.84
N LEU A 429 8.09 10.46 -31.88
CA LEU A 429 7.90 11.05 -30.55
C LEU A 429 8.38 12.50 -30.62
N GLY A 430 7.44 13.43 -30.67
CA GLY A 430 7.70 14.86 -30.87
C GLY A 430 7.90 15.63 -29.57
N ALA A 431 8.74 16.67 -29.62
CA ALA A 431 8.99 17.57 -28.49
C ALA A 431 7.73 18.36 -28.08
N HIS A 432 6.84 18.69 -29.01
CA HIS A 432 5.58 19.36 -28.70
C HIS A 432 4.70 18.54 -27.73
N VAL A 433 4.63 17.22 -27.91
CA VAL A 433 3.88 16.34 -27.00
C VAL A 433 4.50 16.35 -25.60
N TYR A 434 5.83 16.36 -25.52
CA TYR A 434 6.54 16.46 -24.25
C TYR A 434 6.26 17.78 -23.53
N ASP A 435 6.21 18.88 -24.28
CA ASP A 435 5.91 20.22 -23.74
C ASP A 435 4.44 20.36 -23.32
N ASP A 436 3.50 19.77 -24.08
CA ASP A 436 2.07 19.73 -23.74
C ASP A 436 1.79 18.88 -22.49
N LEU A 437 2.54 17.78 -22.33
CA LEU A 437 2.58 16.98 -21.10
C LEU A 437 3.35 17.69 -19.98
N GLY A 438 4.02 18.81 -20.30
CA GLY A 438 4.91 19.66 -19.50
C GLY A 438 5.95 18.90 -18.68
N GLY A 439 6.73 18.09 -19.40
CA GLY A 439 7.95 17.46 -18.90
C GLY A 439 7.73 16.16 -18.13
N ILE A 440 8.71 15.80 -17.31
CA ILE A 440 8.73 14.57 -16.52
C ILE A 440 7.86 14.71 -15.29
N VAL A 441 8.06 15.80 -14.54
CA VAL A 441 7.38 16.01 -13.26
C VAL A 441 5.89 16.26 -13.47
N GLY A 442 5.53 17.17 -14.37
CA GLY A 442 4.14 17.58 -14.54
C GLY A 442 3.27 16.64 -15.38
N ALA A 443 3.84 15.67 -16.10
CA ALA A 443 3.05 14.72 -16.89
C ALA A 443 2.18 13.82 -16.00
N LEU A 444 2.71 13.36 -14.87
CA LEU A 444 1.98 12.54 -13.92
C LEU A 444 0.84 13.31 -13.26
N GLU A 445 1.14 14.50 -12.75
CA GLU A 445 0.17 15.37 -12.10
C GLU A 445 -0.98 15.74 -13.03
N ARG A 446 -0.69 16.26 -14.23
CA ARG A 446 -1.74 16.62 -15.21
C ARG A 446 -2.65 15.46 -15.56
N ARG A 447 -2.10 14.26 -15.73
CA ARG A 447 -2.91 13.08 -16.08
C ARG A 447 -3.76 12.62 -14.91
N ALA A 448 -3.21 12.63 -13.69
CA ALA A 448 -3.95 12.28 -12.49
C ALA A 448 -5.06 13.31 -12.17
N ASP A 449 -4.80 14.60 -12.37
CA ASP A 449 -5.80 15.65 -12.20
C ASP A 449 -6.87 15.60 -13.27
N ALA A 450 -6.53 15.39 -14.54
CA ALA A 450 -7.51 15.21 -15.61
C ALA A 450 -8.44 14.00 -15.36
N LEU A 451 -7.91 12.92 -14.74
CA LEU A 451 -8.73 11.79 -14.33
C LEU A 451 -9.72 12.20 -13.24
N LEU A 452 -9.28 12.96 -12.22
CA LEU A 452 -10.16 13.45 -11.16
C LEU A 452 -11.20 14.46 -11.66
N GLU A 453 -10.85 15.33 -12.60
CA GLU A 453 -11.76 16.29 -13.22
C GLU A 453 -12.86 15.61 -14.05
N GLY A 454 -12.58 14.39 -14.54
CA GLY A 454 -13.57 13.55 -15.22
C GLY A 454 -14.54 12.83 -14.29
N LEU A 455 -14.31 12.84 -12.96
CA LEU A 455 -15.19 12.19 -11.98
C LEU A 455 -16.36 13.10 -11.59
N SER A 456 -17.53 12.51 -11.37
CA SER A 456 -18.70 13.18 -10.83
C SER A 456 -18.55 13.54 -9.34
N ASP A 457 -19.43 14.42 -8.83
CA ASP A 457 -19.49 14.80 -7.41
C ASP A 457 -19.72 13.61 -6.47
N GLN A 458 -20.32 12.53 -6.96
CA GLN A 458 -20.51 11.27 -6.20
C GLN A 458 -19.25 10.38 -6.19
N GLU A 459 -18.45 10.42 -7.26
CA GLU A 459 -17.27 9.56 -7.43
C GLU A 459 -16.02 10.12 -6.73
N LEU A 460 -15.85 11.46 -6.72
CA LEU A 460 -14.65 12.11 -6.19
C LEU A 460 -14.36 11.77 -4.70
N PRO A 461 -15.35 11.67 -3.79
CA PRO A 461 -15.13 11.22 -2.42
C PRO A 461 -14.58 9.79 -2.34
N HIS A 462 -15.05 8.88 -3.21
CA HIS A 462 -14.56 7.50 -3.27
C HIS A 462 -13.11 7.44 -3.78
N ALA A 463 -12.76 8.26 -4.79
CA ALA A 463 -11.38 8.37 -5.28
C ALA A 463 -10.43 8.84 -4.18
N ARG A 464 -10.81 9.92 -3.46
CA ARG A 464 -10.03 10.43 -2.31
C ARG A 464 -9.82 9.35 -1.25
N ARG A 465 -10.90 8.67 -0.84
CA ARG A 465 -10.83 7.63 0.20
C ARG A 465 -9.95 6.46 -0.23
N MET A 466 -10.12 5.97 -1.45
CA MET A 466 -9.32 4.87 -1.99
C MET A 466 -7.84 5.26 -2.00
N LEU A 467 -7.48 6.39 -2.61
CA LEU A 467 -6.08 6.81 -2.75
C LEU A 467 -5.39 7.01 -1.39
N THR A 468 -6.07 7.60 -0.40
CA THR A 468 -5.47 7.77 0.94
C THR A 468 -5.36 6.45 1.70
N GLN A 469 -6.24 5.47 1.48
CA GLN A 469 -6.14 4.13 2.06
C GLN A 469 -4.97 3.31 1.48
N LEU A 470 -4.61 3.55 0.21
CA LEU A 470 -3.48 2.90 -0.46
C LEU A 470 -2.11 3.48 -0.11
N VAL A 471 -2.04 4.43 0.83
CA VAL A 471 -0.80 5.02 1.33
C VAL A 471 -0.61 4.70 2.81
N GLY A 472 0.53 4.12 3.14
CA GLY A 472 1.03 4.01 4.50
C GLY A 472 1.74 5.30 4.89
N LEU A 473 1.15 6.03 5.86
CA LEU A 473 1.75 7.24 6.41
C LEU A 473 2.95 6.85 7.27
N GLY A 474 4.15 7.12 6.78
CA GLY A 474 5.40 6.82 7.49
C GLY A 474 5.72 7.86 8.56
N ASP A 475 6.63 7.50 9.48
CA ASP A 475 7.30 8.47 10.35
C ASP A 475 8.21 9.38 9.52
N ASP A 476 8.57 10.55 10.07
CA ASP A 476 9.28 11.64 9.35
C ASP A 476 10.57 11.16 8.64
N ASP A 477 11.21 10.09 9.11
CA ASP A 477 12.48 9.56 8.57
C ASP A 477 12.30 8.60 7.37
N THR A 478 11.17 7.88 7.26
CA THR A 478 10.95 6.85 6.22
C THR A 478 10.16 7.35 5.00
N GLY A 479 9.45 8.47 5.16
CA GLY A 479 8.54 8.99 4.14
C GLY A 479 7.27 8.14 3.97
N ASP A 480 6.30 8.65 3.22
CA ASP A 480 5.07 7.92 2.91
C ASP A 480 5.36 6.80 1.89
N THR A 481 4.89 5.59 2.21
CA THR A 481 5.08 4.40 1.37
C THR A 481 3.75 3.94 0.80
N ARG A 482 3.77 3.25 -0.34
CA ARG A 482 2.54 2.59 -0.82
C ARG A 482 2.15 1.44 0.11
N ARG A 483 0.84 1.25 0.28
CA ARG A 483 0.27 0.15 1.05
C ARG A 483 -0.50 -0.78 0.11
N ARG A 484 -0.35 -2.07 0.32
CA ARG A 484 -1.19 -3.10 -0.31
C ARG A 484 -2.43 -3.34 0.53
N VAL A 485 -3.61 -3.17 -0.08
CA VAL A 485 -4.90 -3.26 0.62
C VAL A 485 -5.77 -4.30 -0.08
N PRO A 486 -6.38 -5.25 0.66
CA PRO A 486 -7.37 -6.15 0.08
C PRO A 486 -8.57 -5.38 -0.50
N VAL A 487 -9.05 -5.79 -1.67
CA VAL A 487 -10.09 -5.08 -2.43
C VAL A 487 -11.35 -4.85 -1.58
N GLU A 488 -11.74 -5.85 -0.79
CA GLU A 488 -12.90 -5.81 0.09
C GLU A 488 -12.83 -4.74 1.18
N GLN A 489 -11.63 -4.26 1.53
CA GLN A 489 -11.43 -3.19 2.52
C GLN A 489 -11.59 -1.79 1.94
N LEU A 490 -11.68 -1.65 0.60
CA LEU A 490 -11.86 -0.36 -0.07
C LEU A 490 -13.34 0.07 -0.13
N TRP A 491 -14.26 -0.87 0.08
CA TRP A 491 -15.68 -0.68 -0.16
C TRP A 491 -16.38 0.14 0.92
N PRO A 492 -17.31 1.02 0.54
CA PRO A 492 -18.17 1.70 1.50
C PRO A 492 -19.07 0.69 2.20
N LEU A 493 -19.50 1.02 3.42
CA LEU A 493 -20.45 0.20 4.18
C LEU A 493 -21.84 0.16 3.51
N ASP A 494 -22.21 1.20 2.75
CA ASP A 494 -23.44 1.24 1.97
C ASP A 494 -23.28 0.44 0.67
N PRO A 495 -24.06 -0.64 0.46
CA PRO A 495 -24.04 -1.41 -0.79
C PRO A 495 -24.37 -0.59 -2.04
N GLY A 496 -25.16 0.49 -1.92
CA GLY A 496 -25.51 1.36 -3.05
C GLY A 496 -24.34 2.20 -3.58
N GLU A 497 -23.38 2.52 -2.71
CA GLU A 497 -22.16 3.26 -3.07
C GLU A 497 -21.06 2.35 -3.63
N ARG A 498 -21.20 1.03 -3.49
CA ARG A 498 -20.18 0.07 -3.92
C ARG A 498 -19.98 0.07 -5.43
N GLU A 499 -21.06 0.11 -6.21
CA GLU A 499 -20.98 0.12 -7.67
C GLU A 499 -20.22 1.36 -8.19
N VAL A 500 -20.43 2.51 -7.54
CA VAL A 500 -19.71 3.76 -7.83
C VAL A 500 -18.22 3.61 -7.48
N ALA A 501 -17.89 3.10 -6.30
CA ALA A 501 -16.51 2.88 -5.87
C ALA A 501 -15.75 1.89 -6.77
N GLU A 502 -16.41 0.81 -7.21
CA GLU A 502 -15.86 -0.15 -8.17
C GLU A 502 -15.60 0.51 -9.54
N GLY A 503 -16.51 1.37 -10.00
CA GLY A 503 -16.34 2.20 -11.19
C GLY A 503 -15.09 3.10 -11.11
N VAL A 504 -14.91 3.78 -9.99
CA VAL A 504 -13.72 4.61 -9.73
C VAL A 504 -12.45 3.76 -9.74
N LEU A 505 -12.40 2.64 -9.02
CA LEU A 505 -11.24 1.75 -9.01
C LEU A 505 -10.86 1.34 -10.45
N ARG A 506 -11.84 0.94 -11.26
CA ARG A 506 -11.61 0.55 -12.66
C ARG A 506 -10.98 1.69 -13.48
N CYS A 507 -11.45 2.92 -13.33
CA CYS A 507 -10.85 4.08 -13.99
C CYS A 507 -9.35 4.24 -13.64
N PHE A 508 -8.98 4.12 -12.37
CA PHE A 508 -7.58 4.24 -11.95
C PHE A 508 -6.70 3.04 -12.38
N VAL A 509 -7.28 1.85 -12.49
CA VAL A 509 -6.61 0.64 -13.00
C VAL A 509 -6.39 0.74 -14.51
N ASP A 510 -7.39 1.18 -15.27
CA ASP A 510 -7.31 1.36 -16.72
C ASP A 510 -6.24 2.40 -17.08
N GLU A 511 -6.14 3.47 -16.29
CA GLU A 511 -5.09 4.50 -16.38
C GLU A 511 -3.75 4.08 -15.78
N ARG A 512 -3.65 2.87 -15.19
CA ARG A 512 -2.43 2.29 -14.60
C ARG A 512 -1.80 3.15 -13.50
N LEU A 513 -2.60 3.96 -12.82
CA LEU A 513 -2.17 4.69 -11.62
C LEU A 513 -2.27 3.79 -10.38
N VAL A 514 -3.15 2.78 -10.44
CA VAL A 514 -3.39 1.76 -9.42
C VAL A 514 -3.23 0.38 -10.06
N VAL A 515 -2.71 -0.58 -9.30
CA VAL A 515 -2.53 -1.97 -9.72
C VAL A 515 -3.45 -2.85 -8.90
N LEU A 516 -4.20 -3.70 -9.60
CA LEU A 516 -4.98 -4.79 -9.03
C LEU A 516 -4.19 -6.10 -9.21
N ASP A 517 -3.86 -6.78 -8.12
CA ASP A 517 -3.24 -8.10 -8.13
C ASP A 517 -4.26 -9.14 -7.64
N ASP A 518 -4.70 -9.99 -8.58
CA ASP A 518 -5.67 -11.08 -8.36
C ASP A 518 -5.00 -12.42 -8.04
N ARG A 519 -3.66 -12.48 -7.98
CA ARG A 519 -2.89 -13.72 -7.87
C ARG A 519 -2.65 -14.17 -6.44
N THR A 520 -3.10 -13.43 -5.45
CA THR A 520 -2.94 -13.76 -4.04
C THR A 520 -4.02 -14.73 -3.56
N GLN A 521 -3.61 -15.79 -2.85
CA GLN A 521 -4.53 -16.77 -2.24
C GLN A 521 -5.48 -16.14 -1.21
N GLY A 522 -5.21 -14.92 -0.74
CA GLY A 522 -6.04 -14.14 0.19
C GLY A 522 -7.07 -13.21 -0.47
N GLY A 523 -7.35 -13.35 -1.76
CA GLY A 523 -8.25 -12.46 -2.50
C GLY A 523 -7.49 -11.39 -3.29
N ALA A 524 -8.21 -10.65 -4.14
CA ALA A 524 -7.62 -9.59 -4.95
C ALA A 524 -7.17 -8.42 -4.06
N THR A 525 -6.04 -7.82 -4.39
CA THR A 525 -5.44 -6.71 -3.64
C THR A 525 -5.17 -5.53 -4.56
N VAL A 526 -5.18 -4.33 -3.99
CA VAL A 526 -5.00 -3.07 -4.68
C VAL A 526 -3.82 -2.32 -4.06
N GLU A 527 -3.02 -1.67 -4.89
CA GLU A 527 -1.97 -0.75 -4.47
C GLU A 527 -1.75 0.36 -5.50
N ILE A 528 -1.12 1.46 -5.08
CA ILE A 528 -0.63 2.47 -6.02
C ILE A 528 0.47 1.87 -6.90
N ALA A 529 0.40 2.12 -8.20
CA ALA A 529 1.32 1.56 -9.20
C ALA A 529 2.79 1.87 -8.88
N HIS A 530 3.07 3.08 -8.39
CA HIS A 530 4.41 3.48 -7.93
C HIS A 530 4.37 4.62 -6.91
N GLU A 531 5.31 4.65 -5.95
CA GLU A 531 5.50 5.77 -4.99
C GLU A 531 5.79 7.14 -5.64
N ALA A 532 6.02 7.16 -6.96
CA ALA A 532 6.18 8.41 -7.70
C ALA A 532 4.87 9.21 -7.72
N LEU A 533 3.72 8.52 -7.68
CA LEU A 533 2.40 9.14 -7.55
C LEU A 533 2.22 9.82 -6.19
N ILE A 534 2.77 9.26 -5.12
CA ILE A 534 2.68 9.85 -3.78
C ILE A 534 3.55 11.12 -3.70
N ARG A 535 4.75 11.09 -4.29
CA ARG A 535 5.71 12.19 -4.22
C ARG A 535 5.43 13.33 -5.20
N GLY A 536 4.97 13.00 -6.41
CA GLY A 536 4.84 13.94 -7.52
C GLY A 536 3.42 14.43 -7.79
N TRP A 537 2.44 14.14 -6.92
CA TRP A 537 1.06 14.61 -7.09
C TRP A 537 0.61 15.45 -5.90
N ASP A 538 0.53 16.76 -6.10
CA ASP A 538 0.30 17.74 -5.02
C ASP A 538 -1.04 17.53 -4.34
N ARG A 539 -2.10 17.28 -5.12
CA ARG A 539 -3.44 17.03 -4.59
C ARG A 539 -3.52 15.80 -3.69
N LEU A 540 -2.82 14.72 -4.03
CA LEU A 540 -2.73 13.55 -3.15
C LEU A 540 -1.95 13.88 -1.88
N ARG A 541 -0.84 14.63 -1.98
CA ARG A 541 -0.08 15.07 -0.81
C ARG A 541 -0.91 15.96 0.12
N GLU A 542 -1.72 16.85 -0.42
CA GLU A 542 -2.67 17.66 0.35
C GLU A 542 -3.70 16.77 1.07
N TRP A 543 -4.27 15.79 0.38
CA TRP A 543 -5.21 14.84 1.01
C TRP A 543 -4.57 13.99 2.10
N LEU A 544 -3.33 13.55 1.90
CA LEU A 544 -2.56 12.82 2.91
C LEU A 544 -2.19 13.71 4.09
N HIS A 545 -1.88 14.99 3.86
CA HIS A 545 -1.65 15.96 4.91
C HIS A 545 -2.92 16.20 5.74
N ASP A 546 -4.07 16.39 5.09
CA ASP A 546 -5.38 16.49 5.75
C ASP A 546 -5.68 15.25 6.61
N GLU A 547 -5.43 14.06 6.07
CA GLU A 547 -5.61 12.79 6.80
C GLU A 547 -4.66 12.68 7.99
N ARG A 548 -3.39 13.04 7.81
CA ARG A 548 -2.38 13.07 8.88
C ARG A 548 -2.77 14.08 9.97
N GLU A 549 -3.39 15.19 9.61
CA GLU A 549 -3.90 16.14 10.58
C GLU A 549 -5.11 15.63 11.35
N ARG A 550 -6.01 14.89 10.69
CA ARG A 550 -7.21 14.30 11.29
C ARG A 550 -6.96 13.01 12.07
N ARG A 551 -5.75 12.42 12.03
CA ARG A 551 -5.45 11.16 12.72
C ARG A 551 -4.70 11.34 14.04
N ILE A 552 -5.06 10.51 15.01
CA ILE A 552 -4.31 10.28 16.25
C ILE A 552 -4.07 8.78 16.37
N GLY A 553 -2.84 8.33 16.09
CA GLY A 553 -2.57 6.90 15.92
C GLY A 553 -3.37 6.34 14.76
N ARG A 554 -4.09 5.23 14.97
CA ARG A 554 -5.00 4.66 13.97
C ARG A 554 -6.39 5.30 13.92
N TYR A 555 -6.70 6.19 14.87
CA TYR A 555 -8.05 6.73 15.04
C TYR A 555 -8.27 7.99 14.20
N ILE A 556 -9.45 8.07 13.56
CA ILE A 556 -9.87 9.23 12.77
C ILE A 556 -10.65 10.17 13.69
N VAL A 557 -10.15 11.38 13.90
CA VAL A 557 -10.81 12.42 14.70
C VAL A 557 -12.07 12.90 13.98
N LEU A 558 -13.21 12.79 14.66
CA LEU A 558 -14.50 13.30 14.22
C LEU A 558 -14.75 14.70 14.76
N GLU A 559 -14.45 14.94 16.04
CA GLU A 559 -14.75 16.19 16.73
C GLU A 559 -13.82 16.42 17.93
N LEU A 560 -13.50 17.68 18.25
CA LEU A 560 -12.87 18.08 19.52
C LEU A 560 -13.95 18.29 20.58
N VAL A 561 -14.03 17.38 21.56
CA VAL A 561 -15.04 17.40 22.63
C VAL A 561 -14.64 18.36 23.77
N ARG A 562 -13.35 18.40 24.11
CA ARG A 562 -12.82 19.25 25.19
C ARG A 562 -11.37 19.63 24.91
N SER A 563 -11.03 20.91 25.08
CA SER A 563 -9.63 21.37 25.03
C SER A 563 -9.17 21.92 26.38
N GLY A 564 -7.96 21.58 26.78
CA GLY A 564 -7.32 22.03 28.01
C GLY A 564 -5.82 22.27 27.81
N ARG A 565 -5.21 23.03 28.74
CA ARG A 565 -3.78 23.40 28.65
C ARG A 565 -2.82 22.18 28.59
N ARG A 566 -3.23 21.05 29.14
CA ARG A 566 -2.41 19.84 29.29
C ARG A 566 -2.94 18.62 28.54
N GLU A 567 -4.22 18.64 28.17
CA GLU A 567 -4.89 17.51 27.55
C GLU A 567 -6.04 17.98 26.68
N GLU A 568 -6.34 17.20 25.65
CA GLU A 568 -7.49 17.38 24.75
C GLU A 568 -8.25 16.06 24.67
N GLN A 569 -9.57 16.14 24.50
CA GLN A 569 -10.44 15.00 24.30
C GLN A 569 -11.15 15.14 22.97
N TYR A 570 -11.08 14.09 22.17
CA TYR A 570 -11.69 14.00 20.85
C TYR A 570 -12.70 12.86 20.80
N LEU A 571 -13.77 13.05 20.03
CA LEU A 571 -14.55 11.95 19.50
C LEU A 571 -13.83 11.44 18.26
N ALA A 572 -13.61 10.12 18.17
CA ALA A 572 -12.92 9.51 17.05
C ALA A 572 -13.60 8.21 16.61
N TYR A 573 -13.27 7.77 15.41
CA TYR A 573 -13.67 6.49 14.85
C TYR A 573 -12.46 5.54 14.78
N ASP A 574 -12.65 4.30 15.23
CA ASP A 574 -11.69 3.21 15.09
C ASP A 574 -12.04 2.42 13.81
N PRO A 575 -11.28 2.58 12.70
CA PRO A 575 -11.58 1.93 11.44
C PRO A 575 -11.31 0.42 11.44
N GLU A 576 -10.51 -0.08 12.39
CA GLU A 576 -10.21 -1.52 12.47
C GLU A 576 -11.32 -2.30 13.19
N LEU A 577 -11.97 -1.66 14.16
CA LEU A 577 -13.00 -2.29 15.01
C LEU A 577 -14.42 -1.76 14.73
N ASP A 578 -14.57 -0.92 13.71
CA ASP A 578 -15.81 -0.27 13.29
C ASP A 578 -16.64 0.30 14.46
N ARG A 579 -16.03 1.20 15.23
CA ARG A 579 -16.69 1.80 16.41
C ARG A 579 -16.25 3.21 16.71
N ARG A 580 -17.11 3.97 17.40
CA ARG A 580 -16.75 5.28 17.96
C ARG A 580 -16.07 5.14 19.31
N VAL A 581 -14.99 5.87 19.51
CA VAL A 581 -14.21 5.92 20.74
C VAL A 581 -14.00 7.36 21.17
N THR A 582 -13.62 7.55 22.44
CA THR A 582 -13.06 8.82 22.89
C THR A 582 -11.54 8.72 22.89
N ILE A 583 -10.85 9.76 22.43
CA ILE A 583 -9.39 9.85 22.44
C ILE A 583 -8.97 10.97 23.39
N LYS A 584 -8.22 10.63 24.44
CA LYS A 584 -7.60 11.62 25.33
C LYS A 584 -6.14 11.80 24.96
N LEU A 585 -5.79 12.96 24.41
CA LEU A 585 -4.44 13.32 23.98
C LEU A 585 -3.74 14.14 25.07
N LEU A 586 -2.60 13.66 25.55
CA LEU A 586 -1.83 14.28 26.62
C LEU A 586 -0.65 15.06 26.03
N ARG A 587 -0.69 16.39 26.15
CA ARG A 587 0.32 17.29 25.58
C ARG A 587 1.62 17.21 26.38
N ILE A 588 2.69 16.85 25.67
CA ILE A 588 4.05 16.71 26.21
C ILE A 588 4.98 17.64 25.43
N GLY A 589 5.85 18.37 26.14
CA GLY A 589 6.77 19.32 25.50
C GLY A 589 7.84 18.62 24.65
N ARG A 590 8.40 19.34 23.67
CA ARG A 590 9.37 18.82 22.69
C ARG A 590 10.59 18.10 23.30
N ARG A 591 11.00 18.41 24.54
CA ARG A 591 12.15 17.80 25.26
C ARG A 591 11.82 16.66 26.24
N GLY A 592 10.60 16.11 26.21
CA GLY A 592 10.12 15.15 27.22
C GLY A 592 10.23 13.65 26.88
N ALA A 593 11.31 13.14 26.28
CA ALA A 593 11.38 11.71 25.88
C ALA A 593 11.16 10.73 27.05
N GLU A 594 11.83 10.97 28.18
CA GLU A 594 11.63 10.17 29.41
C GLU A 594 10.25 10.37 30.04
N GLU A 595 9.67 11.56 29.90
CA GLU A 595 8.31 11.87 30.38
C GLU A 595 7.26 11.13 29.54
N ARG A 596 7.45 11.07 28.21
CA ARG A 596 6.63 10.27 27.29
C ARG A 596 6.67 8.79 27.64
N ALA A 597 7.87 8.22 27.83
CA ALA A 597 8.03 6.82 28.18
C ALA A 597 7.29 6.47 29.48
N ARG A 598 7.50 7.28 30.54
CA ARG A 598 6.83 7.12 31.83
C ARG A 598 5.31 7.19 31.75
N LEU A 599 4.78 8.21 31.07
CA LEU A 599 3.33 8.38 30.89
C LEU A 599 2.72 7.23 30.10
N ARG A 600 3.41 6.75 29.06
CA ARG A 600 2.97 5.60 28.27
C ARG A 600 2.92 4.33 29.12
N ASP A 601 3.93 4.08 29.96
CA ASP A 601 3.98 2.88 30.80
C ASP A 601 2.87 2.90 31.87
N GLN A 602 2.61 4.05 32.49
CA GLN A 602 1.48 4.21 33.41
C GLN A 602 0.12 4.05 32.71
N ALA A 603 -0.04 4.64 31.52
CA ALA A 603 -1.27 4.52 30.74
C ALA A 603 -1.53 3.08 30.27
N ARG A 604 -0.48 2.32 29.90
CA ARG A 604 -0.60 0.91 29.53
C ARG A 604 -1.16 0.03 30.65
N ALA A 605 -0.90 0.37 31.92
CA ALA A 605 -1.49 -0.35 33.03
C ALA A 605 -3.03 -0.21 33.07
N LEU A 606 -3.60 0.90 32.57
CA LEU A 606 -5.05 1.10 32.46
C LEU A 606 -5.71 0.18 31.43
N VAL A 607 -4.98 -0.28 30.41
CA VAL A 607 -5.52 -1.23 29.40
C VAL A 607 -5.87 -2.59 30.03
N ARG A 608 -5.15 -2.97 31.10
CA ARG A 608 -5.39 -4.21 31.84
C ARG A 608 -6.60 -4.12 32.79
N LEU A 609 -7.09 -2.91 33.07
CA LEU A 609 -8.20 -2.70 33.99
C LEU A 609 -9.53 -2.89 33.26
N SER A 610 -10.11 -4.09 33.39
CA SER A 610 -11.44 -4.42 32.90
C SER A 610 -12.40 -4.61 34.07
N HIS A 611 -13.31 -3.65 34.28
CA HIS A 611 -14.30 -3.72 35.35
C HIS A 611 -15.59 -2.98 34.92
N PRO A 612 -16.80 -3.50 35.19
CA PRO A 612 -18.07 -2.89 34.74
C PRO A 612 -18.29 -1.45 35.24
N ASN A 613 -17.70 -1.08 36.37
CA ASN A 613 -17.81 0.26 36.97
C ASN A 613 -16.60 1.17 36.73
N VAL A 614 -15.73 0.84 35.78
CA VAL A 614 -14.62 1.68 35.34
C VAL A 614 -14.66 1.79 33.82
N ARG A 615 -14.50 2.99 33.27
CA ARG A 615 -14.43 3.16 31.80
C ARG A 615 -13.22 2.44 31.24
N ALA A 616 -13.45 1.55 30.28
CA ALA A 616 -12.39 0.77 29.67
C ALA A 616 -11.45 1.66 28.82
N VAL A 617 -10.15 1.42 28.94
CA VAL A 617 -9.13 1.94 28.01
C VAL A 617 -8.78 0.82 27.06
N HIS A 618 -9.02 1.03 25.77
CA HIS A 618 -8.83 0.03 24.73
C HIS A 618 -7.40 0.01 24.20
N ASP A 619 -6.79 1.19 24.05
CA ASP A 619 -5.47 1.35 23.46
C ASP A 619 -4.73 2.55 24.05
N VAL A 620 -3.40 2.48 24.04
CA VAL A 620 -2.50 3.55 24.45
C VAL A 620 -1.31 3.60 23.49
N GLY A 621 -1.14 4.74 22.84
CA GLY A 621 -0.06 4.96 21.89
C GLY A 621 0.58 6.33 22.01
N VAL A 622 1.46 6.62 21.06
CA VAL A 622 2.09 7.92 20.90
C VAL A 622 1.78 8.42 19.49
N ALA A 623 1.25 9.62 19.38
CA ALA A 623 0.95 10.27 18.11
C ALA A 623 1.36 11.74 18.18
N LYS A 624 2.01 12.27 17.12
CA LYS A 624 2.49 13.67 17.05
C LYS A 624 3.34 14.07 18.29
N GLY A 625 4.14 13.15 18.83
CA GLY A 625 4.95 13.38 20.03
C GLY A 625 4.17 13.48 21.35
N HIS A 626 2.90 13.07 21.37
CA HIS A 626 2.00 13.12 22.52
C HIS A 626 1.47 11.72 22.84
N VAL A 627 1.23 11.43 24.11
CA VAL A 627 0.62 10.14 24.52
C VAL A 627 -0.89 10.26 24.33
N TYR A 628 -1.52 9.30 23.67
CA TYR A 628 -2.98 9.23 23.57
C TYR A 628 -3.52 7.99 24.29
N LEU A 629 -4.75 8.10 24.78
CA LEU A 629 -5.53 6.98 25.32
C LEU A 629 -6.83 6.87 24.52
N ALA A 630 -7.08 5.71 23.93
CA ALA A 630 -8.35 5.38 23.31
C ALA A 630 -9.24 4.65 24.31
N MET A 631 -10.43 5.18 24.55
CA MET A 631 -11.32 4.72 25.61
C MET A 631 -12.74 4.55 25.12
N GLU A 632 -13.48 3.70 25.83
CA GLU A 632 -14.90 3.48 25.64
C GLU A 632 -15.66 4.81 25.66
N ARG A 633 -16.58 4.99 24.71
CA ARG A 633 -17.54 6.11 24.75
C ARG A 633 -18.66 5.74 25.70
N VAL A 634 -18.70 6.39 26.87
CA VAL A 634 -19.79 6.23 27.83
C VAL A 634 -20.73 7.41 27.69
N GLU A 635 -21.98 7.16 27.30
CA GLU A 635 -23.03 8.16 27.26
C GLU A 635 -23.76 8.20 28.61
N GLY A 636 -23.73 9.36 29.28
CA GLY A 636 -24.32 9.49 30.60
C GLY A 636 -24.15 10.89 31.18
N THR A 637 -24.85 11.16 32.28
CA THR A 637 -24.70 12.40 33.06
C THR A 637 -23.70 12.21 34.18
N THR A 638 -23.03 13.28 34.61
CA THR A 638 -22.14 13.20 35.79
C THR A 638 -22.95 12.93 37.06
N LEU A 639 -22.33 12.29 38.05
CA LEU A 639 -22.98 12.02 39.33
C LEU A 639 -23.45 13.32 40.02
N ARG A 640 -22.69 14.42 39.86
CA ARG A 640 -23.08 15.75 40.30
C ARG A 640 -24.38 16.23 39.65
N ALA A 641 -24.44 16.22 38.31
CA ALA A 641 -25.61 16.66 37.57
C ALA A 641 -26.85 15.81 37.90
N TRP A 642 -26.68 14.50 38.04
CA TRP A 642 -27.74 13.58 38.44
C TRP A 642 -28.33 13.88 39.81
N ARG A 643 -27.48 14.35 40.76
CA ARG A 643 -27.90 14.76 42.10
C ARG A 643 -28.62 16.11 42.09
N GLU A 644 -28.23 17.03 41.23
CA GLU A 644 -28.85 18.36 41.09
C GLU A 644 -30.24 18.29 40.43
N GLN A 645 -30.46 17.34 39.52
CA GLN A 645 -31.73 17.17 38.80
C GLN A 645 -32.91 16.75 39.68
N GLN A 646 -32.68 15.96 40.75
CA GLN A 646 -33.75 15.48 41.62
C GLN A 646 -33.23 15.18 43.02
N THR A 647 -34.01 15.53 44.05
CA THR A 647 -33.75 15.08 45.42
C THR A 647 -33.87 13.56 45.55
N ARG A 648 -32.74 12.91 45.84
CA ARG A 648 -32.60 11.45 46.06
C ARG A 648 -32.53 11.11 47.54
N SER A 649 -33.02 9.93 47.90
CA SER A 649 -32.84 9.31 49.22
C SER A 649 -31.37 8.93 49.47
N TRP A 650 -31.01 8.74 50.74
CA TRP A 650 -29.66 8.30 51.10
C TRP A 650 -29.36 6.89 50.56
N SER A 651 -30.37 6.00 50.48
CA SER A 651 -30.19 4.62 50.04
C SER A 651 -29.91 4.53 48.54
N GLU A 652 -30.54 5.38 47.73
CA GLU A 652 -30.23 5.51 46.29
C GLU A 652 -28.79 5.97 46.05
N VAL A 653 -28.30 6.93 46.83
CA VAL A 653 -26.92 7.42 46.74
C VAL A 653 -25.94 6.30 47.11
N VAL A 654 -26.12 5.63 48.25
CA VAL A 654 -25.22 4.56 48.69
C VAL A 654 -25.20 3.39 47.69
N ARG A 655 -26.36 3.04 47.11
CA ARG A 655 -26.45 1.99 46.07
C ARG A 655 -25.60 2.28 44.84
N LEU A 656 -25.36 3.55 44.49
CA LEU A 656 -24.43 3.92 43.40
C LEU A 656 -22.96 3.89 43.86
N PHE A 657 -22.69 4.14 45.14
CA PHE A 657 -21.31 4.17 45.66
C PHE A 657 -20.73 2.78 45.91
N VAL A 658 -21.54 1.76 46.22
CA VAL A 658 -21.08 0.36 46.36
C VAL A 658 -20.36 -0.14 45.09
N PRO A 659 -20.95 -0.07 43.88
CA PRO A 659 -20.26 -0.47 42.65
C PRO A 659 -19.07 0.43 42.29
N LEU A 660 -19.10 1.72 42.65
CA LEU A 660 -17.93 2.61 42.48
C LEU A 660 -16.74 2.18 43.36
N ALA A 661 -17.01 1.77 44.59
CA ALA A 661 -15.98 1.24 45.49
C ALA A 661 -15.38 -0.07 44.94
N ALA A 662 -16.20 -0.94 44.34
CA ALA A 662 -15.73 -2.14 43.65
C ALA A 662 -14.80 -1.79 42.48
N GLY A 663 -15.16 -0.80 41.66
CA GLY A 663 -14.31 -0.33 40.56
C GLY A 663 -12.97 0.26 41.01
N LEU A 664 -12.96 1.05 42.08
CA LEU A 664 -11.71 1.57 42.67
C LEU A 664 -10.87 0.45 43.30
N ALA A 665 -11.48 -0.52 43.97
CA ALA A 665 -10.78 -1.67 44.53
C ALA A 665 -10.07 -2.48 43.43
N ALA A 666 -10.76 -2.78 42.32
CA ALA A 666 -10.16 -3.46 41.17
C ALA A 666 -8.98 -2.69 40.56
N ALA A 667 -9.04 -1.35 40.53
CA ALA A 667 -7.91 -0.53 40.11
C ALA A 667 -6.74 -0.62 41.10
N HIS A 668 -7.02 -0.59 42.40
CA HIS A 668 -6.01 -0.67 43.47
C HIS A 668 -5.27 -2.01 43.45
N ASP A 669 -5.95 -3.11 43.14
CA ASP A 669 -5.35 -4.45 43.02
C ASP A 669 -4.32 -4.54 41.88
N LEU A 670 -4.45 -3.69 40.85
CA LEU A 670 -3.48 -3.54 39.77
C LEU A 670 -2.41 -2.46 40.07
N GLY A 671 -2.39 -1.90 41.27
CA GLY A 671 -1.47 -0.83 41.68
C GLY A 671 -1.81 0.54 41.09
N LEU A 672 -2.98 0.71 40.48
CA LEU A 672 -3.45 1.98 39.93
C LEU A 672 -4.14 2.80 41.02
N VAL A 673 -3.88 4.11 41.08
CA VAL A 673 -4.51 5.04 42.02
C VAL A 673 -5.15 6.16 41.22
N HIS A 674 -6.40 6.49 41.50
CA HIS A 674 -7.19 7.49 40.76
C HIS A 674 -6.70 8.92 41.00
N ARG A 675 -6.34 9.26 42.24
CA ARG A 675 -5.73 10.52 42.74
C ARG A 675 -6.59 11.78 42.64
N ALA A 676 -7.64 11.77 41.83
CA ALA A 676 -8.55 12.90 41.63
C ALA A 676 -10.03 12.49 41.63
N PHE A 677 -10.41 11.52 42.47
CA PHE A 677 -11.79 11.05 42.53
C PHE A 677 -12.74 12.16 43.02
N SER A 678 -13.86 12.36 42.32
CA SER A 678 -14.89 13.35 42.63
C SER A 678 -16.21 12.97 41.97
N PRO A 679 -17.34 13.62 42.29
CA PRO A 679 -18.61 13.39 41.60
C PRO A 679 -18.56 13.69 40.08
N ASP A 680 -17.65 14.53 39.63
CA ASP A 680 -17.47 14.85 38.20
C ASP A 680 -16.63 13.78 37.48
N ALA A 681 -15.89 12.96 38.23
CA ALA A 681 -15.15 11.80 37.72
C ALA A 681 -16.00 10.51 37.67
N VAL A 682 -17.33 10.64 37.78
CA VAL A 682 -18.28 9.53 37.68
C VAL A 682 -19.36 9.85 36.65
N LEU A 683 -19.54 8.95 35.67
CA LEU A 683 -20.65 8.98 34.73
C LEU A 683 -21.70 7.94 35.09
N LEU A 684 -22.98 8.30 34.89
CA LEU A 684 -24.12 7.41 35.07
C LEU A 684 -24.70 7.03 33.71
N GLU A 685 -24.40 5.82 33.26
CA GLU A 685 -24.95 5.23 32.04
C GLU A 685 -26.40 4.81 32.29
N GLY A 686 -27.31 5.21 31.39
CA GLY A 686 -28.76 4.98 31.56
C GLY A 686 -29.35 5.58 32.85
N GLY A 687 -28.63 6.47 33.54
CA GLY A 687 -29.02 7.08 34.81
C GLY A 687 -28.91 6.18 36.06
N THR A 688 -28.41 4.94 35.93
CA THR A 688 -28.38 3.95 37.02
C THR A 688 -27.08 3.16 37.14
N ILE A 689 -26.26 3.07 36.09
CA ILE A 689 -25.01 2.30 36.09
C ILE A 689 -23.84 3.26 36.26
N PRO A 690 -23.16 3.28 37.42
CA PRO A 690 -22.07 4.21 37.68
C PRO A 690 -20.73 3.70 37.16
N ARG A 691 -19.99 4.57 36.48
CA ARG A 691 -18.65 4.30 35.95
C ARG A 691 -17.65 5.38 36.33
N VAL A 692 -16.52 4.97 36.89
CA VAL A 692 -15.37 5.84 37.17
C VAL A 692 -14.65 6.19 35.86
N ILE A 693 -14.34 7.47 35.68
CA ILE A 693 -13.63 8.00 34.51
C ILE A 693 -12.38 8.80 34.91
N ASP A 694 -11.47 9.02 33.96
CA ASP A 694 -10.35 9.97 34.08
C ASP A 694 -9.35 9.70 35.23
N PHE A 695 -8.82 8.47 35.31
CA PHE A 695 -7.66 8.17 36.15
C PHE A 695 -6.49 9.12 35.85
N ALA A 696 -5.97 9.77 36.89
CA ALA A 696 -4.88 10.72 36.72
C ALA A 696 -3.53 10.01 36.53
N LEU A 697 -2.81 10.37 35.47
CA LEU A 697 -1.45 9.89 35.21
C LEU A 697 -0.42 10.86 35.82
N ASP A 698 0.59 10.32 36.50
CA ASP A 698 1.62 11.11 37.17
C ASP A 698 2.81 11.37 36.25
N ARG A 699 3.03 12.63 35.91
CA ARG A 699 4.15 13.06 35.08
C ARG A 699 5.52 12.90 35.78
N ARG A 700 5.57 12.60 37.08
CA ARG A 700 6.81 12.52 37.88
C ARG A 700 7.11 11.15 38.50
N ALA A 701 6.17 10.21 38.54
CA ALA A 701 6.39 8.89 39.14
C ALA A 701 7.10 7.93 38.15
N GLY A 702 8.17 7.26 38.62
CA GLY A 702 8.86 6.18 37.91
C GLY A 702 8.23 4.81 38.19
N PRO A 703 8.57 3.77 37.39
CA PRO A 703 7.99 2.42 37.48
C PRO A 703 8.28 1.67 38.80
N THR A 704 9.14 2.21 39.66
CA THR A 704 9.48 1.64 40.98
C THR A 704 9.26 2.61 42.15
N ASP A 705 8.61 3.76 41.92
CA ASP A 705 8.55 4.84 42.92
C ASP A 705 7.25 4.77 43.75
N VAL A 706 7.09 3.70 44.53
CA VAL A 706 6.14 3.68 45.66
C VAL A 706 6.76 4.53 46.77
N GLY A 707 6.58 5.85 46.72
CA GLY A 707 6.84 6.69 47.89
C GLY A 707 7.25 8.16 47.71
N ARG A 708 7.54 8.69 46.52
CA ARG A 708 8.01 10.09 46.41
C ARG A 708 7.44 10.87 45.22
N SER A 709 6.23 11.41 45.37
CA SER A 709 5.71 12.51 44.52
C SER A 709 5.27 13.70 45.39
N ALA A 710 6.23 14.39 46.02
CA ALA A 710 5.99 15.41 47.05
C ALA A 710 5.88 16.88 46.58
N GLY A 711 6.07 17.18 45.29
CA GLY A 711 6.55 18.52 44.91
C GLY A 711 5.55 19.57 44.43
N THR A 712 4.37 19.22 43.88
CA THR A 712 3.72 20.14 42.90
C THR A 712 2.52 20.93 43.41
N ILE A 713 1.78 20.43 44.42
CA ILE A 713 0.63 21.15 44.97
C ILE A 713 1.10 22.27 45.90
N ALA A 714 2.09 21.98 46.76
CA ALA A 714 2.69 22.97 47.67
C ALA A 714 3.43 24.12 46.94
N ALA A 715 4.02 23.87 45.77
CA ALA A 715 4.69 24.89 44.97
C ALA A 715 3.71 25.88 44.32
N ARG A 716 2.53 25.40 43.91
CA ARG A 716 1.44 26.26 43.41
C ARG A 716 0.81 27.12 44.50
N PHE A 717 0.85 26.66 45.75
CA PHE A 717 0.34 27.40 46.91
C PHE A 717 1.31 28.51 47.36
N ARG A 718 2.63 28.23 47.41
CA ARG A 718 3.66 29.21 47.82
C ARG A 718 3.84 30.36 46.82
N ALA A 719 3.71 30.10 45.52
CA ALA A 719 3.85 31.15 44.50
C ALA A 719 2.69 32.17 44.49
N ARG A 720 1.57 31.91 45.18
CA ARG A 720 0.41 32.81 45.25
C ARG A 720 0.37 33.70 46.49
N GLN A 721 1.15 33.39 47.54
CA GLN A 721 1.20 34.22 48.76
C GLN A 721 2.28 35.31 48.72
N SER A 722 3.13 35.32 47.69
CA SER A 722 4.28 36.24 47.61
C SER A 722 4.37 36.85 46.20
N GLY A 723 3.76 38.01 46.01
CA GLY A 723 3.91 38.88 44.84
C GLY A 723 3.42 40.30 45.18
N PRO A 724 4.17 41.37 44.80
CA PRO A 724 3.84 42.74 45.19
C PRO A 724 2.67 43.32 44.36
N ALA A 725 2.05 44.38 44.88
CA ALA A 725 0.89 45.07 44.29
C ALA A 725 1.14 45.54 42.83
N PRO A 726 0.11 45.52 41.95
CA PRO A 726 0.30 45.88 40.55
C PRO A 726 0.09 47.39 40.30
N GLU A 727 1.10 48.03 39.71
CA GLU A 727 0.94 49.26 38.95
C GLU A 727 0.45 48.95 37.52
N ALA A 728 -0.32 49.90 36.98
CA ALA A 728 -1.08 49.78 35.74
C ALA A 728 -0.22 49.97 34.48
N VAL A 729 -0.44 49.13 33.46
CA VAL A 729 -0.24 49.48 32.05
C VAL A 729 -1.35 48.82 31.21
N ALA A 730 -2.00 49.64 30.40
CA ALA A 730 -3.18 49.30 29.60
C ALA A 730 -2.80 48.84 28.17
N SER A 731 -3.52 47.84 27.65
CA SER A 731 -3.73 47.64 26.21
C SER A 731 -5.05 46.90 25.97
N LYS A 732 -5.84 47.37 25.00
CA LYS A 732 -7.30 47.27 24.94
C LYS A 732 -7.90 46.12 24.11
N ASP A 733 -7.12 45.15 23.63
CA ASP A 733 -7.61 44.13 22.67
C ASP A 733 -7.63 42.68 23.20
N ALA A 734 -7.80 42.48 24.51
CA ALA A 734 -7.91 41.16 25.15
C ALA A 734 -9.20 40.96 25.98
N GLN A 735 -10.28 41.65 25.62
CA GLN A 735 -11.56 41.58 26.33
C GLN A 735 -12.57 40.74 25.55
N LEU A 736 -12.32 39.41 25.46
CA LEU A 736 -13.38 38.42 25.22
C LEU A 736 -12.99 36.95 25.52
N ALA A 737 -11.83 36.69 26.14
CA ALA A 737 -11.40 35.33 26.44
C ALA A 737 -10.66 35.18 27.78
N VAL A 738 -11.17 35.77 28.86
CA VAL A 738 -10.80 35.36 30.23
C VAL A 738 -12.00 35.55 31.15
N THR A 739 -12.88 34.57 31.18
CA THR A 739 -13.83 34.38 32.30
C THR A 739 -13.70 32.95 32.81
N MET A 740 -12.47 32.54 33.13
CA MET A 740 -12.24 31.44 34.06
C MET A 740 -12.42 32.05 35.45
N THR A 741 -13.65 31.98 35.94
CA THR A 741 -14.04 32.41 37.28
C THR A 741 -13.14 31.75 38.33
N GLU A 742 -12.64 32.55 39.28
CA GLU A 742 -11.87 32.10 40.46
C GLU A 742 -12.57 30.97 41.24
N SER A 743 -13.87 30.80 41.05
CA SER A 743 -14.72 29.76 41.59
C SER A 743 -14.31 28.33 41.19
N THR A 744 -13.84 28.08 39.97
CA THR A 744 -13.60 26.70 39.49
C THR A 744 -12.31 26.09 40.04
N VAL A 745 -11.29 26.91 40.30
CA VAL A 745 -9.99 26.43 40.85
C VAL A 745 -10.08 26.15 42.36
N MET A 746 -11.06 26.74 43.07
CA MET A 746 -11.35 26.40 44.48
C MET A 746 -12.08 25.05 44.64
N VAL A 747 -12.78 24.55 43.61
CA VAL A 747 -13.60 23.33 43.70
C VAL A 747 -12.76 22.06 43.59
N GLU A 748 -11.72 22.02 42.75
CA GLU A 748 -10.84 20.84 42.63
C GLU A 748 -9.97 20.60 43.88
N SER A 749 -9.71 21.62 44.72
CA SER A 749 -8.95 21.43 45.97
C SER A 749 -9.76 20.80 47.09
N ALA A 750 -11.08 20.62 46.91
CA ALA A 750 -11.99 20.22 47.98
C ALA A 750 -11.97 18.70 48.29
N TYR A 751 -11.63 17.86 47.30
CA TYR A 751 -11.56 16.39 47.44
C TYR A 751 -10.16 15.86 47.73
N VAL A 752 -9.16 16.74 47.79
CA VAL A 752 -7.75 16.36 47.94
C VAL A 752 -7.48 15.87 49.36
N SER A 753 -6.85 14.70 49.48
CA SER A 753 -6.54 14.12 50.79
C SER A 753 -5.49 14.94 51.56
N PRO A 754 -5.46 14.87 52.91
CA PRO A 754 -4.49 15.58 53.74
C PRO A 754 -3.03 15.27 53.37
N GLU A 755 -2.73 14.01 53.03
CA GLU A 755 -1.41 13.58 52.58
C GLU A 755 -1.05 14.19 51.22
N GLN A 756 -1.98 14.30 50.27
CA GLN A 756 -1.75 14.96 48.98
C GLN A 756 -1.47 16.46 49.15
N LEU A 757 -2.19 17.15 50.03
CA LEU A 757 -1.95 18.56 50.34
C LEU A 757 -0.57 18.80 50.96
N ARG A 758 -0.11 17.86 51.79
CA ARG A 758 1.22 17.89 52.44
C ARG A 758 2.35 17.42 51.52
N GLY A 759 2.04 16.93 50.32
CA GLY A 759 3.03 16.32 49.42
C GLY A 759 3.61 15.02 49.98
N LEU A 760 2.85 14.25 50.74
CA LEU A 760 3.24 12.92 51.21
C LEU A 760 2.86 11.85 50.17
N ALA A 761 3.30 10.61 50.39
CA ALA A 761 3.02 9.50 49.47
C ALA A 761 1.50 9.31 49.26
N VAL A 762 1.09 9.28 47.98
CA VAL A 762 -0.31 9.12 47.57
C VAL A 762 -0.55 7.66 47.23
N GLY A 763 -1.63 7.06 47.75
CA GLY A 763 -1.94 5.65 47.55
C GLY A 763 -3.45 5.36 47.58
N PRO A 764 -3.85 4.08 47.60
CA PRO A 764 -5.26 3.65 47.68
C PRO A 764 -6.08 4.35 48.78
N LYS A 765 -5.43 4.67 49.91
CA LYS A 765 -6.05 5.38 51.04
C LYS A 765 -6.43 6.83 50.71
N SER A 766 -5.72 7.47 49.78
CA SER A 766 -6.03 8.83 49.31
C SER A 766 -7.30 8.83 48.45
N ASP A 767 -7.48 7.82 47.60
CA ASP A 767 -8.73 7.64 46.85
C ASP A 767 -9.90 7.34 47.80
N GLN A 768 -9.67 6.54 48.85
CA GLN A 768 -10.67 6.26 49.87
C GLN A 768 -11.16 7.54 50.57
N PHE A 769 -10.25 8.47 50.89
CA PHE A 769 -10.63 9.76 51.45
C PHE A 769 -11.49 10.57 50.47
N ALA A 770 -11.04 10.72 49.22
CA ALA A 770 -11.77 11.46 48.18
C ALA A 770 -13.16 10.84 47.88
N PHE A 771 -13.25 9.51 47.92
CA PHE A 771 -14.49 8.75 47.81
C PHE A 771 -15.45 9.06 48.95
N CYS A 772 -14.97 9.08 50.20
CA CYS A 772 -15.81 9.43 51.35
C CYS A 772 -16.22 10.91 51.36
N VAL A 773 -15.37 11.83 50.89
CA VAL A 773 -15.74 13.24 50.68
C VAL A 773 -16.88 13.35 49.67
N SER A 774 -16.75 12.66 48.53
CA SER A 774 -17.78 12.63 47.48
C SER A 774 -19.09 12.03 47.99
N LEU A 775 -19.03 10.92 48.76
CA LEU A 775 -20.23 10.29 49.32
C LEU A 775 -20.90 11.20 50.36
N TYR A 776 -20.11 11.88 51.21
CA TYR A 776 -20.63 12.87 52.14
C TYR A 776 -21.39 13.96 51.40
N GLU A 777 -20.77 14.58 50.40
CA GLU A 777 -21.40 15.64 49.63
C GLU A 777 -22.69 15.17 48.95
N MET A 778 -22.68 13.97 48.35
CA MET A 778 -23.89 13.43 47.71
C MET A 778 -25.01 13.15 48.74
N LEU A 779 -24.68 12.76 49.96
CA LEU A 779 -25.67 12.51 51.03
C LEU A 779 -26.23 13.79 51.64
N TYR A 780 -25.36 14.75 51.99
CA TYR A 780 -25.73 15.96 52.74
C TYR A 780 -26.05 17.17 51.84
N GLY A 781 -25.64 17.14 50.56
CA GLY A 781 -25.83 18.23 49.60
C GLY A 781 -24.94 19.45 49.84
N GLU A 782 -23.94 19.31 50.72
CA GLU A 782 -22.92 20.31 51.02
C GLU A 782 -21.55 19.64 51.12
N HIS A 783 -20.49 20.35 50.73
CA HIS A 783 -19.14 19.85 50.87
C HIS A 783 -18.77 19.72 52.35
N PRO A 784 -18.12 18.63 52.79
CA PRO A 784 -17.77 18.42 54.19
C PRO A 784 -17.08 19.64 54.81
N PHE A 785 -15.99 20.13 54.21
CA PHE A 785 -15.16 21.17 54.83
C PHE A 785 -15.70 22.61 54.73
N GLY A 786 -16.74 22.91 53.94
CA GLY A 786 -17.36 24.25 53.88
C GLY A 786 -16.40 25.47 53.75
N GLY A 787 -15.21 25.29 53.16
CA GLY A 787 -14.15 26.31 53.08
C GLY A 787 -13.23 26.46 54.31
N GLY A 788 -13.39 25.64 55.35
CA GLY A 788 -12.57 25.64 56.58
C GLY A 788 -11.51 24.53 56.67
N SER A 789 -10.68 24.59 57.72
CA SER A 789 -9.61 23.61 58.02
C SER A 789 -10.14 22.21 58.36
N LEU A 790 -9.41 21.16 57.94
CA LEU A 790 -9.70 19.75 58.19
C LEU A 790 -9.93 19.41 59.68
N THR A 791 -9.21 20.06 60.59
CA THR A 791 -9.36 19.89 62.05
C THR A 791 -10.63 20.54 62.59
N ALA A 792 -11.03 21.69 62.06
CA ALA A 792 -12.28 22.35 62.46
C ALA A 792 -13.52 21.55 62.00
N PHE A 793 -13.38 20.84 60.88
CA PHE A 793 -14.43 19.98 60.33
C PHE A 793 -14.68 18.71 61.16
N VAL A 794 -13.64 17.99 61.58
CA VAL A 794 -13.79 16.76 62.39
C VAL A 794 -14.51 17.07 63.71
N SER A 795 -14.24 18.22 64.34
CA SER A 795 -14.93 18.67 65.54
C SER A 795 -16.38 19.10 65.28
N SER A 796 -16.68 19.74 64.14
CA SER A 796 -18.05 20.14 63.74
C SER A 796 -18.94 18.93 63.37
N LEU A 797 -18.33 17.88 62.83
CA LEU A 797 -19.02 16.64 62.43
C LEU A 797 -19.51 15.81 63.60
N ALA A 798 -18.84 15.84 64.75
CA ALA A 798 -19.29 15.15 65.95
C ALA A 798 -20.61 15.74 66.49
N SER A 799 -20.87 17.03 66.24
CA SER A 799 -22.03 17.75 66.75
C SER A 799 -23.21 17.91 65.78
N LYS A 800 -23.07 17.62 64.47
CA LYS A 800 -24.17 17.71 63.50
C LYS A 800 -25.16 16.53 63.64
N THR A 801 -26.38 16.80 64.12
CA THR A 801 -27.47 15.83 64.14
C THR A 801 -28.08 15.65 62.75
N GLY A 802 -27.63 14.63 62.02
CA GLY A 802 -28.45 13.66 61.28
C GLY A 802 -29.49 14.06 60.22
N ALA A 803 -29.65 15.32 59.80
CA ALA A 803 -30.65 15.66 58.78
C ALA A 803 -30.05 15.65 57.35
N SER A 804 -30.45 14.68 56.52
CA SER A 804 -30.35 14.79 55.05
C SER A 804 -31.59 15.51 54.50
N ARG A 805 -31.51 16.06 53.29
CA ARG A 805 -32.62 16.74 52.60
C ARG A 805 -33.88 15.86 52.43
N ARG A 806 -33.78 14.53 52.56
CA ARG A 806 -34.91 13.57 52.55
C ARG A 806 -34.67 12.37 53.49
N GLY A 807 -34.61 12.63 54.80
CA GLY A 807 -34.62 11.60 55.86
C GLY A 807 -33.36 11.53 56.72
N THR A 808 -33.43 10.80 57.84
CA THR A 808 -32.32 10.63 58.77
C THR A 808 -31.32 9.60 58.24
N ILE A 809 -30.05 9.98 58.11
CA ILE A 809 -28.98 9.06 57.72
C ILE A 809 -28.70 8.10 58.89
N PRO A 810 -28.64 6.77 58.67
CA PRO A 810 -28.32 5.83 59.74
C PRO A 810 -26.97 6.15 60.41
N GLU A 811 -26.95 6.14 61.75
CA GLU A 811 -25.75 6.44 62.53
C GLU A 811 -24.58 5.50 62.18
N ARG A 812 -24.89 4.25 61.79
CA ARG A 812 -23.90 3.29 61.28
C ARG A 812 -23.20 3.80 60.01
N LEU A 813 -23.96 4.27 59.02
CA LEU A 813 -23.41 4.81 57.76
C LEU A 813 -22.56 6.05 58.02
N ARG A 814 -22.99 6.91 58.95
CA ARG A 814 -22.19 8.07 59.39
C ARG A 814 -20.85 7.65 60.00
N LYS A 815 -20.82 6.64 60.87
CA LYS A 815 -19.56 6.11 61.44
C LYS A 815 -18.63 5.53 60.37
N VAL A 816 -19.18 4.82 59.38
CA VAL A 816 -18.41 4.26 58.25
C VAL A 816 -17.73 5.38 57.45
N LEU A 817 -18.48 6.44 57.15
CA LEU A 817 -17.97 7.63 56.44
C LEU A 817 -16.90 8.38 57.25
N LEU A 818 -17.15 8.63 58.53
CA LEU A 818 -16.23 9.33 59.41
C LEU A 818 -14.88 8.62 59.51
N ARG A 819 -14.89 7.29 59.59
CA ARG A 819 -13.65 6.50 59.58
C ARG A 819 -12.89 6.63 58.26
N GLY A 820 -13.58 6.66 57.12
CA GLY A 820 -12.95 6.89 55.82
C GLY A 820 -12.39 8.31 55.64
N LEU A 821 -12.92 9.29 56.37
CA LEU A 821 -12.48 10.69 56.39
C LEU A 821 -11.36 10.99 57.41
N ALA A 822 -10.80 9.96 58.08
CA ALA A 822 -9.74 10.18 59.07
C ALA A 822 -8.53 10.90 58.46
N ALA A 823 -7.95 11.84 59.22
CA ALA A 823 -6.83 12.65 58.75
C ALA A 823 -5.56 11.82 58.57
N ASP A 824 -5.37 10.79 59.40
CA ASP A 824 -4.33 9.77 59.27
C ASP A 824 -4.81 8.62 58.36
N PRO A 825 -4.13 8.33 57.23
CA PRO A 825 -4.44 7.18 56.37
C PRO A 825 -4.46 5.82 57.09
N ALA A 826 -3.71 5.66 58.19
CA ALA A 826 -3.65 4.43 58.97
C ALA A 826 -4.96 4.14 59.74
N GLU A 827 -5.72 5.17 60.10
CA GLU A 827 -7.00 5.05 60.82
C GLU A 827 -8.18 4.72 59.89
N ARG A 828 -8.01 4.93 58.58
CA ARG A 828 -9.03 4.62 57.57
C ARG A 828 -9.16 3.12 57.32
N TRP A 829 -10.22 2.71 56.60
CA TRP A 829 -10.49 1.29 56.32
C TRP A 829 -9.33 0.60 55.59
N PRO A 830 -8.93 -0.64 55.96
CA PRO A 830 -7.74 -1.31 55.44
C PRO A 830 -7.60 -1.29 53.91
N SER A 831 -8.70 -1.45 53.18
CA SER A 831 -8.77 -1.36 51.72
C SER A 831 -10.08 -0.72 51.26
N MET A 832 -10.19 -0.39 49.96
CA MET A 832 -11.45 0.06 49.37
C MET A 832 -12.54 -1.02 49.44
N GLU A 833 -12.17 -2.30 49.29
CA GLU A 833 -13.10 -3.43 49.43
C GLU A 833 -13.65 -3.56 50.87
N ALA A 834 -12.82 -3.30 51.89
CA ALA A 834 -13.29 -3.29 53.28
C ALA A 834 -14.31 -2.16 53.54
N LEU A 835 -14.11 -0.99 52.92
CA LEU A 835 -15.10 0.10 52.97
C LEU A 835 -16.38 -0.28 52.23
N ARG A 836 -16.27 -0.87 51.03
CA ARG A 836 -17.42 -1.36 50.24
C ARG A 836 -18.29 -2.32 51.04
N ALA A 837 -17.69 -3.33 51.68
CA ALA A 837 -18.41 -4.33 52.46
C ALA A 837 -19.23 -3.70 53.61
N GLU A 838 -18.77 -2.59 54.19
CA GLU A 838 -19.53 -1.87 55.23
C GLU A 838 -20.57 -0.92 54.68
N LEU A 839 -20.48 -0.49 53.42
CA LEU A 839 -21.51 0.26 52.72
C LEU A 839 -22.65 -0.64 52.21
N GLU A 840 -22.35 -1.91 51.93
CA GLU A 840 -23.29 -2.91 51.43
C GLU A 840 -24.16 -3.52 52.55
N ARG A 841 -23.60 -3.62 53.76
CA ARG A 841 -24.31 -4.09 54.96
C ARG A 841 -25.17 -3.01 55.61
#